data_AF-A0AAB0ADK9-F1
#
_entry.id   AF-A0AAB0ADK9-F1
#
_cell.length_a   1.000
_cell.length_b   1.000
_cell.length_c   1.000
_cell.angle_alpha   90.00
_cell.angle_beta   90.00
_cell.angle_gamma   90.00
#
_symmetry.space_group_name_H-M   'P 1'
#
loop_
_entity.id
_entity.type
_entity.pdbx_description
1 polymer ?
#
loop_
_entity_poly.entity_id
_entity_poly.type
_entity_poly.pdbx_seq_one_letter_code
_entity_poly.pdbx_strand_id
1 'polypeptide(L)'
;MERNTSIEIDVPKEDFKPSTNLTFRKISYVVKGNDGKDKRLLQDISGCFQSGRLTGILGPSGAGKSTLLNILSGFKINNTSGEILVNGVVINNQRYRREVTYTSQDVSMLGNLTVRESLDFAAELKLPKSVSAVVKAKTVSDIIRLLGLQKCVNNSVRSISGGERKRLSIGLELISNPKIMFFDEPTSGLDIIAAMQVISHLKDLALSGRCVVCVIHQPSSSILQMFDDLMVLSEGSCIFKGPLDELVSTFKASGFECPNYYNRADFALEVASLKHEGNLAELIEKCKEEYVVLGKNVNESVSTSEKDSMLVGSDCGSSDSSENADRQYPVSQWDQFMILTKRTTLCTFRDMQLMKMRILAHLMVGLLIGVVFWKVGNDGSKVLSNASCLFFFLIFLFFANSMPLVMTFPLETAVFIRERMNNWYSLTAYFFSKLIADFPFLILGPTLFLVSAYYMTSQPMEPERLVMLWGICILLSWIAQLTGLLAGSTLSLELSVFCVPCSVIPMLIFCGFFVRFREMFGFLMPFTYVGYFRYAFEGSMQAIYGFGRENIPCEKFCYFSKVSKFLESFDMEENRFTVDVCGLLAWIVVLHVALFASLALRLKRNRFLRAAIWRGRSPSVVLCSLLYLIASWKQRKEATRIKSESNHPVAMGTDDGPAEVTIPLMDVSSSTVLAFQNLNYSVQQGSKCILQDVSGAFHSGRLAAIIGPSGAGKSSLLNVLSGFNVKGVQGTILVNNESVDRQRYRQMVAYNPQDVMLLPTITVTETLLYAADLRMPSSVSKFQKIKIVNDIIALLGLEKCAKTQARLLSGGEKKRLSIGQELVSNPRIMFFDEPTSGLDSESSYQIVSYLKDLARQGRCVVSVVHQPSSDLLELFDDIYVVADGQCMYKGPLDMLPATYADVGLICPQYYNRADFVIKMASKNCPEPDKIQKLKLQMKTAPVQNGLNDRSNNGTPKPNMLDECESRSQYPTSQWNQFAILTRRTFLGTVRNFTLTVLRFIGHILFGLIVGTVYYNIGDDGAKVITNISFIMLALLFIVFANSMPVVLTYPLEMSVFVREYKSNCYSVGTYFLSKIVADFPMMIGGVTCFHIIAYYMTGQINEPDRMLMFWGMAVMMGWYAQVYGFLGGSLFPIEVSPFIVPITLLPAVLFSGFFIRYDELHDVFKPLTYVSVFRFAFEGTSMSAYGFGRKDLDCSEMFCYYRKAKKVLEMLDMENSCIWVDVAGLTFIIVALHILLYVSLRFKVR
;
A
#
# COMPACT_ATOMS: atom_id res chain seq x y z
N MET A 1 19.89 38.30 19.10
CA MET A 1 20.92 37.73 18.20
C MET A 1 20.38 37.83 16.78
N GLU A 2 20.79 38.89 16.08
CA GLU A 2 20.46 39.16 14.68
C GLU A 2 20.94 38.02 13.79
N ARG A 3 20.06 37.45 12.96
CA ARG A 3 20.43 36.45 11.97
C ARG A 3 20.92 37.17 10.71
N ASN A 4 22.23 37.31 10.58
CA ASN A 4 22.88 37.52 9.29
C ASN A 4 22.59 36.31 8.39
N THR A 5 21.59 36.43 7.50
CA THR A 5 21.24 35.44 6.46
C THR A 5 21.71 35.87 5.07
N SER A 6 22.81 36.61 4.97
CA SER A 6 23.55 36.75 3.71
C SER A 6 24.75 35.81 3.75
N ILE A 7 24.54 34.57 3.33
CA ILE A 7 25.65 33.69 2.97
C ILE A 7 26.09 34.14 1.57
N GLU A 8 27.18 34.90 1.49
CA GLU A 8 27.92 35.10 0.25
C GLU A 8 28.38 33.72 -0.23
N ILE A 9 27.79 33.26 -1.32
CA ILE A 9 28.30 32.10 -2.04
C ILE A 9 29.48 32.63 -2.85
N ASP A 10 30.71 32.37 -2.40
CA ASP A 10 31.91 32.45 -3.24
C ASP A 10 31.82 31.34 -4.31
N VAL A 11 30.95 31.60 -5.29
CA VAL A 11 31.09 31.09 -6.65
C VAL A 11 32.04 32.08 -7.32
N PRO A 12 33.07 31.63 -8.08
CA PRO A 12 33.78 32.54 -8.96
C PRO A 12 32.73 33.32 -9.76
N LYS A 13 32.76 34.66 -9.66
CA LYS A 13 31.97 35.56 -10.51
C LYS A 13 32.49 35.45 -11.94
N GLU A 14 32.21 34.33 -12.61
CA GLU A 14 32.03 34.36 -14.05
C GLU A 14 30.56 34.68 -14.30
N ASP A 15 30.33 35.86 -14.87
CA ASP A 15 29.04 36.44 -15.21
C ASP A 15 28.26 35.60 -16.25
N PHE A 16 27.66 34.50 -15.80
CA PHE A 16 26.60 33.82 -16.55
C PHE A 16 25.34 33.76 -15.70
N LYS A 17 24.56 34.86 -15.69
CA LYS A 17 23.15 34.79 -15.30
C LYS A 17 22.43 33.94 -16.36
N PRO A 18 21.89 32.75 -16.05
CA PRO A 18 21.14 32.00 -17.03
C PRO A 18 19.76 32.65 -17.22
N SER A 19 19.67 33.67 -18.08
CA SER A 19 18.40 34.23 -18.54
C SER A 19 17.74 33.23 -19.49
N THR A 20 17.06 32.25 -18.91
CA THR A 20 16.37 31.19 -19.66
C THR A 20 14.86 31.42 -19.52
N ASN A 21 14.26 32.04 -20.53
CA ASN A 21 12.82 32.31 -20.58
C ASN A 21 12.13 31.18 -21.34
N LEU A 22 11.16 30.54 -20.69
CA LEU A 22 10.35 29.48 -21.29
C LEU A 22 9.05 30.07 -21.82
N THR A 23 8.90 30.08 -23.14
CA THR A 23 7.71 30.57 -23.84
C THR A 23 6.94 29.40 -24.45
N PHE A 24 5.62 29.43 -24.38
CA PHE A 24 4.78 28.43 -25.03
C PHE A 24 3.61 29.10 -25.74
N ARG A 25 3.29 28.61 -26.93
CA ARG A 25 2.30 29.21 -27.85
C ARG A 25 1.25 28.20 -28.26
N LYS A 26 -0.02 28.59 -28.12
CA LYS A 26 -1.21 27.83 -28.58
C LYS A 26 -1.17 26.35 -28.20
N ILE A 27 -0.83 26.05 -26.94
CA ILE A 27 -0.82 24.66 -26.46
C ILE A 27 -2.27 24.18 -26.33
N SER A 28 -2.58 23.12 -27.08
CA SER A 28 -3.87 22.44 -27.07
C SER A 28 -3.66 20.93 -26.89
N TYR A 29 -4.50 20.31 -26.06
CA TYR A 29 -4.39 18.88 -25.73
C TYR A 29 -5.76 18.19 -25.71
N VAL A 30 -5.86 17.09 -26.45
CA VAL A 30 -7.12 16.34 -26.65
C VAL A 30 -6.96 14.89 -26.20
N VAL A 31 -7.93 14.42 -25.41
CA VAL A 31 -7.98 13.04 -24.90
C VAL A 31 -9.24 12.35 -25.40
N LYS A 32 -9.11 11.13 -25.92
CA LYS A 32 -10.27 10.26 -26.23
C LYS A 32 -10.93 9.80 -24.93
N GLY A 33 -12.17 10.23 -24.67
CA GLY A 33 -12.98 9.81 -23.53
C GLY A 33 -13.47 8.37 -23.62
N ASN A 34 -13.96 7.82 -22.51
CA ASN A 34 -14.49 6.45 -22.42
C ASN A 34 -15.71 6.22 -23.33
N ASP A 35 -16.47 7.28 -23.60
CA ASP A 35 -17.65 7.26 -24.48
C ASP A 35 -17.28 7.38 -25.97
N GLY A 36 -15.98 7.36 -26.30
CA GLY A 36 -15.47 7.59 -27.65
C GLY A 36 -15.43 9.05 -28.08
N LYS A 37 -15.98 9.98 -27.28
CA LYS A 37 -15.93 11.43 -27.53
C LYS A 37 -14.58 12.02 -27.12
N ASP A 38 -14.01 12.86 -27.97
CA ASP A 38 -12.80 13.62 -27.67
C ASP A 38 -13.10 14.72 -26.64
N LYS A 39 -12.46 14.63 -25.47
CA LYS A 39 -12.49 15.66 -24.43
C LYS A 39 -11.25 16.53 -24.58
N ARG A 40 -11.44 17.81 -24.92
CA ARG A 40 -10.37 18.81 -24.90
C ARG A 40 -10.06 19.18 -23.46
N LEU A 41 -8.80 19.07 -23.05
CA LEU A 41 -8.36 19.39 -21.69
C LEU A 41 -7.67 20.74 -21.62
N LEU A 42 -6.94 21.15 -22.67
CA LEU A 42 -6.29 22.45 -22.79
C LEU A 42 -6.68 23.08 -24.14
N GLN A 43 -6.94 24.39 -24.14
CA GLN A 43 -7.43 25.16 -25.28
C GLN A 43 -6.57 26.41 -25.49
N ASP A 44 -5.69 26.36 -26.47
CA ASP A 44 -4.87 27.47 -26.97
C ASP A 44 -4.15 28.29 -25.90
N ILE A 45 -3.59 27.60 -24.89
CA ILE A 45 -2.89 28.26 -23.80
C ILE A 45 -1.55 28.79 -24.30
N SER A 46 -1.30 30.08 -24.07
CA SER A 46 -0.04 30.74 -24.37
C SER A 46 0.50 31.42 -23.12
N GLY A 47 1.83 31.46 -22.98
CA GLY A 47 2.47 32.02 -21.80
C GLY A 47 3.99 32.13 -21.93
N CYS A 48 4.60 32.74 -20.93
CA CYS A 48 6.05 32.92 -20.81
C CYS A 48 6.40 32.92 -19.32
N PHE A 49 7.34 32.07 -18.93
CA PHE A 49 7.94 32.02 -17.59
C PHE A 49 9.34 32.60 -17.65
N GLN A 50 9.61 33.56 -16.77
CA GLN A 50 10.86 34.30 -16.74
C GLN A 50 11.84 33.69 -15.74
N SER A 51 13.13 33.76 -16.06
CA SER A 51 14.19 33.41 -15.11
C SER A 51 14.26 34.44 -13.98
N GLY A 52 14.59 34.03 -12.76
CA GLY A 52 14.70 34.94 -11.62
C GLY A 52 13.40 35.12 -10.82
N ARG A 53 12.27 34.61 -11.34
CA ARG A 53 10.93 34.79 -10.75
C ARG A 53 10.32 33.45 -10.36
N LEU A 54 9.64 33.43 -9.22
CA LEU A 54 8.86 32.28 -8.77
C LEU A 54 7.42 32.40 -9.29
N THR A 55 7.03 31.52 -10.23
CA THR A 55 5.68 31.52 -10.81
C THR A 55 4.81 30.41 -10.25
N GLY A 56 3.61 30.76 -9.77
CA GLY A 56 2.60 29.82 -9.31
C GLY A 56 1.53 29.55 -10.38
N ILE A 57 1.15 28.29 -10.58
CA ILE A 57 0.00 27.92 -11.42
C ILE A 57 -1.17 27.53 -10.51
N LEU A 58 -2.29 28.24 -10.68
CA LEU A 58 -3.52 28.11 -9.90
C LEU A 58 -4.70 27.77 -10.82
N GLY A 59 -5.74 27.16 -10.27
CA GLY A 59 -6.96 26.81 -11.01
C GLY A 59 -7.70 25.66 -10.32
N PRO A 60 -9.01 25.45 -10.60
CA PRO A 60 -9.77 24.38 -9.98
C PRO A 60 -9.29 22.99 -10.40
N SER A 61 -9.71 21.97 -9.66
CA SER A 61 -9.43 20.57 -10.00
C SER A 61 -9.99 20.24 -11.38
N GLY A 62 -9.18 19.61 -12.24
CA GLY A 62 -9.57 19.32 -13.61
C GLY A 62 -9.32 20.44 -14.64
N ALA A 63 -8.87 21.64 -14.22
CA ALA A 63 -8.55 22.76 -15.13
C ALA A 63 -7.33 22.52 -16.06
N GLY A 64 -6.63 21.39 -15.90
CA GLY A 64 -5.50 21.02 -16.76
C GLY A 64 -4.11 21.41 -16.23
N LYS A 65 -3.97 21.91 -14.99
CA LYS A 65 -2.70 22.34 -14.37
C LYS A 65 -1.55 21.33 -14.48
N SER A 66 -1.70 20.13 -13.92
CA SER A 66 -0.67 19.09 -13.99
C SER A 66 -0.51 18.56 -15.42
N THR A 67 -1.55 18.63 -16.25
CA THR A 67 -1.45 18.28 -17.68
C THR A 67 -0.55 19.27 -18.42
N LEU A 68 -0.71 20.57 -18.17
CA LEU A 68 0.14 21.63 -18.71
C LEU A 68 1.58 21.43 -18.26
N LEU A 69 1.84 21.21 -16.95
CA LEU A 69 3.19 20.88 -16.46
C LEU A 69 3.80 19.66 -17.14
N ASN A 70 3.03 18.59 -17.37
CA ASN A 70 3.51 17.37 -18.02
C ASN A 70 3.84 17.57 -19.51
N ILE A 71 3.15 18.47 -20.20
CA ILE A 71 3.43 18.85 -21.59
C ILE A 71 4.67 19.74 -21.61
N LEU A 72 4.72 20.76 -20.76
CA LEU A 72 5.84 21.69 -20.65
C LEU A 72 7.11 21.03 -20.17
N SER A 73 7.07 19.95 -19.39
CA SER A 73 8.26 19.17 -19.03
C SER A 73 8.69 18.16 -20.10
N GLY A 74 7.92 18.05 -21.19
CA GLY A 74 8.18 17.13 -22.29
C GLY A 74 7.86 15.67 -21.99
N PHE A 75 7.13 15.33 -20.90
CA PHE A 75 6.71 13.95 -20.61
C PHE A 75 5.53 13.47 -21.46
N LYS A 76 4.65 14.38 -21.88
CA LYS A 76 3.52 14.11 -22.77
C LYS A 76 3.69 14.87 -24.08
N ILE A 77 3.93 14.13 -25.17
CA ILE A 77 4.16 14.68 -26.52
C ILE A 77 3.10 14.17 -27.51
N ASN A 78 2.41 13.06 -27.20
CA ASN A 78 1.42 12.48 -28.11
C ASN A 78 0.08 13.23 -27.99
N ASN A 79 -0.50 13.64 -29.13
CA ASN A 79 -1.76 14.40 -29.25
C ASN A 79 -1.70 15.82 -28.68
N THR A 80 -0.53 16.46 -28.67
CA THR A 80 -0.36 17.87 -28.31
C THR A 80 -0.12 18.70 -29.58
N SER A 81 -0.82 19.82 -29.71
CA SER A 81 -0.52 20.87 -30.70
C SER A 81 -0.01 22.12 -30.00
N GLY A 82 0.82 22.92 -30.69
CA GLY A 82 1.45 24.12 -30.14
C GLY A 82 2.98 24.03 -30.13
N GLU A 83 3.63 25.13 -29.77
CA GLU A 83 5.09 25.26 -29.79
C GLU A 83 5.62 25.62 -28.39
N ILE A 84 6.74 25.01 -28.02
CA ILE A 84 7.49 25.32 -26.80
C ILE A 84 8.84 25.88 -27.22
N LEU A 85 9.12 27.12 -26.82
CA LEU A 85 10.33 27.85 -27.13
C LEU A 85 11.11 28.15 -25.84
N VAL A 86 12.41 27.91 -25.83
CA VAL A 86 13.29 28.46 -24.78
C VAL A 86 14.18 29.50 -25.42
N ASN A 87 14.18 30.69 -24.84
CA ASN A 87 14.90 31.85 -25.38
C ASN A 87 14.55 32.13 -26.86
N GLY A 88 13.29 31.93 -27.24
CA GLY A 88 12.81 32.15 -28.61
C GLY A 88 13.10 31.03 -29.61
N VAL A 89 13.81 29.96 -29.22
CA VAL A 89 14.16 28.84 -30.10
C VAL A 89 13.28 27.62 -29.80
N VAL A 90 12.72 27.00 -30.85
CA VAL A 90 11.98 25.73 -30.75
C VAL A 90 12.96 24.60 -30.46
N ILE A 91 12.79 23.87 -29.36
CA ILE A 91 13.81 22.92 -28.89
C ILE A 91 13.50 21.47 -29.29
N ASN A 92 14.56 20.74 -29.63
CA ASN A 92 14.54 19.28 -29.69
C ASN A 92 14.33 18.65 -28.29
N ASN A 93 13.26 17.88 -28.13
CA ASN A 93 12.83 17.24 -26.89
C ASN A 93 13.95 16.55 -26.07
N GLN A 94 14.99 16.01 -26.69
CA GLN A 94 16.10 15.36 -25.97
C GLN A 94 17.01 16.33 -25.22
N ARG A 95 17.34 17.48 -25.84
CA ARG A 95 18.19 18.51 -25.24
C ARG A 95 17.43 19.26 -24.14
N TYR A 96 16.16 19.54 -24.39
CA TYR A 96 15.27 20.19 -23.43
C TYR A 96 15.15 19.42 -22.10
N ARG A 97 15.04 18.09 -22.16
CA ARG A 97 14.96 17.22 -20.98
C ARG A 97 16.22 17.20 -20.10
N ARG A 98 17.34 17.77 -20.54
CA ARG A 98 18.54 17.95 -19.70
C ARG A 98 18.51 19.25 -18.90
N GLU A 99 17.84 20.27 -19.41
CA GLU A 99 17.77 21.59 -18.77
C GLU A 99 16.55 21.74 -17.84
N VAL A 100 15.57 20.84 -17.98
CA VAL A 100 14.32 20.82 -17.20
C VAL A 100 14.33 19.71 -16.17
N THR A 101 13.85 20.02 -14.97
CA THR A 101 13.57 19.03 -13.92
C THR A 101 12.11 19.06 -13.49
N TYR A 102 11.54 17.89 -13.20
CA TYR A 102 10.17 17.76 -12.73
C TYR A 102 10.10 16.91 -11.45
N THR A 103 9.35 17.43 -10.48
CA THR A 103 9.03 16.72 -9.25
C THR A 103 7.54 16.41 -9.23
N SER A 104 7.18 15.12 -9.14
CA SER A 104 5.81 14.66 -8.99
C SER A 104 5.28 14.89 -7.57
N GLN A 105 3.95 14.94 -7.43
CA GLN A 105 3.25 15.08 -6.15
C GLN A 105 3.64 14.00 -5.13
N ASP A 106 3.57 12.72 -5.52
CA ASP A 106 4.00 11.58 -4.69
C ASP A 106 5.49 11.28 -4.90
N VAL A 107 6.29 11.43 -3.85
CA VAL A 107 7.73 11.18 -3.89
C VAL A 107 8.04 9.82 -3.27
N SER A 108 8.23 8.80 -4.12
CA SER A 108 8.79 7.51 -3.70
C SER A 108 10.30 7.62 -3.50
N MET A 109 10.82 7.27 -2.32
CA MET A 109 12.26 7.30 -2.01
C MET A 109 12.72 6.01 -1.31
N LEU A 110 14.02 5.74 -1.39
CA LEU A 110 14.66 4.63 -0.67
C LEU A 110 14.72 4.96 0.82
N GLY A 111 13.92 4.26 1.63
CA GLY A 111 13.79 4.55 3.07
C GLY A 111 15.05 4.24 3.89
N ASN A 112 15.87 3.28 3.47
CA ASN A 112 17.00 2.75 4.25
C ASN A 112 18.28 3.60 4.16
N LEU A 113 18.32 4.60 3.27
CA LEU A 113 19.41 5.55 3.15
C LEU A 113 19.22 6.72 4.11
N THR A 114 20.32 7.37 4.48
CA THR A 114 20.29 8.67 5.17
C THR A 114 20.04 9.81 4.18
N VAL A 115 19.66 10.97 4.70
CA VAL A 115 19.48 12.21 3.90
C VAL A 115 20.77 12.56 3.17
N ARG A 116 21.93 12.51 3.85
CA ARG A 116 23.24 12.79 3.23
C ARG A 116 23.58 11.84 2.10
N GLU A 117 23.49 10.54 2.36
CA GLU A 117 23.83 9.53 1.35
C GLU A 117 22.93 9.60 0.13
N SER A 118 21.65 9.90 0.32
CA SER A 118 20.71 10.08 -0.78
C SER A 118 21.16 11.22 -1.72
N LEU A 119 21.65 12.32 -1.16
CA LEU A 119 22.22 13.45 -1.91
C LEU A 119 23.59 13.11 -2.51
N ASP A 120 24.46 12.43 -1.78
CA ASP A 120 25.79 12.02 -2.28
C ASP A 120 25.65 11.07 -3.48
N PHE A 121 24.79 10.06 -3.40
CA PHE A 121 24.53 9.16 -4.54
C PHE A 121 23.89 9.88 -5.73
N ALA A 122 23.00 10.83 -5.46
CA ALA A 122 22.44 11.65 -6.54
C ALA A 122 23.51 12.55 -7.17
N ALA A 123 24.45 13.10 -6.40
CA ALA A 123 25.59 13.88 -6.88
C ALA A 123 26.56 13.04 -7.71
N GLU A 124 26.84 11.82 -7.28
CA GLU A 124 27.66 10.87 -8.04
C GLU A 124 27.02 10.49 -9.39
N LEU A 125 25.69 10.37 -9.46
CA LEU A 125 24.95 9.98 -10.68
C LEU A 125 24.66 11.15 -11.63
N LYS A 126 24.42 12.36 -11.11
CA LYS A 126 24.02 13.52 -11.90
C LYS A 126 25.16 14.43 -12.31
N LEU A 127 26.24 14.50 -11.52
CA LEU A 127 27.40 15.34 -11.85
C LEU A 127 28.43 14.54 -12.63
N PRO A 128 29.02 15.11 -13.71
CA PRO A 128 30.03 14.43 -14.49
C PRO A 128 31.25 14.09 -13.64
N LYS A 129 32.03 13.11 -14.09
CA LYS A 129 33.27 12.69 -13.43
C LYS A 129 34.37 13.75 -13.43
N SER A 130 34.32 14.71 -14.35
CA SER A 130 35.25 15.84 -14.40
C SER A 130 35.20 16.70 -13.13
N VAL A 131 34.07 16.71 -12.40
CA VAL A 131 33.93 17.42 -11.14
C VAL A 131 34.58 16.63 -10.01
N SER A 132 35.53 17.24 -9.29
CA SER A 132 36.25 16.59 -8.20
C SER A 132 35.31 16.18 -7.06
N ALA A 133 35.65 15.09 -6.36
CA ALA A 133 34.85 14.60 -5.23
C ALA A 133 34.68 15.65 -4.11
N VAL A 134 35.69 16.50 -3.90
CA VAL A 134 35.64 17.61 -2.93
C VAL A 134 34.59 18.63 -3.33
N VAL A 135 34.52 19.00 -4.62
CA VAL A 135 33.49 19.91 -5.13
C VAL A 135 32.11 19.27 -5.01
N LYS A 136 31.96 17.98 -5.34
CA LYS A 136 30.67 17.26 -5.18
C LYS A 136 30.20 17.29 -3.72
N ALA A 137 31.09 16.99 -2.77
CA ALA A 137 30.77 17.01 -1.34
C ALA A 137 30.45 18.44 -0.83
N LYS A 138 31.14 19.46 -1.35
CA LYS A 138 30.83 20.86 -1.08
C LYS A 138 29.42 21.23 -1.60
N THR A 139 29.10 20.87 -2.84
CA THR A 139 27.76 21.08 -3.43
C THR A 139 26.66 20.41 -2.60
N VAL A 140 26.86 19.16 -2.15
CA VAL A 140 25.89 18.48 -1.27
C VAL A 140 25.73 19.21 0.05
N SER A 141 26.83 19.65 0.67
CA SER A 141 26.80 20.41 1.92
C SER A 141 26.09 21.76 1.77
N ASP A 142 26.31 22.44 0.64
CA ASP A 142 25.64 23.69 0.30
C ASP A 142 24.13 23.48 0.09
N ILE A 143 23.72 22.41 -0.59
CA ILE A 143 22.29 22.06 -0.75
C ILE A 143 21.64 21.73 0.60
N ILE A 144 22.32 20.97 1.47
CA ILE A 144 21.82 20.66 2.81
C ILE A 144 21.60 21.95 3.63
N ARG A 145 22.54 22.90 3.54
CA ARG A 145 22.44 24.20 4.20
C ARG A 145 21.32 25.05 3.61
N LEU A 146 21.25 25.12 2.27
CA LEU A 146 20.22 25.86 1.54
C LEU A 146 18.82 25.39 1.90
N LEU A 147 18.60 24.08 2.01
CA LEU A 147 17.29 23.48 2.30
C LEU A 147 17.01 23.28 3.81
N GLY A 148 17.88 23.78 4.69
CA GLY A 148 17.70 23.68 6.14
C GLY A 148 17.64 22.24 6.68
N LEU A 149 18.31 21.28 6.02
CA LEU A 149 18.27 19.85 6.38
C LEU A 149 19.33 19.45 7.42
N GLN A 150 20.08 20.40 8.00
CA GLN A 150 21.21 20.14 8.90
C GLN A 150 20.89 19.22 10.09
N LYS A 151 19.67 19.30 10.64
CA LYS A 151 19.27 18.50 11.81
C LYS A 151 18.99 17.03 11.50
N CYS A 152 18.63 16.71 10.25
CA CYS A 152 18.20 15.38 9.83
C CYS A 152 19.16 14.69 8.85
N VAL A 153 20.34 15.27 8.62
CA VAL A 153 21.39 14.77 7.70
C VAL A 153 21.69 13.28 7.88
N ASN A 154 21.81 12.84 9.12
CA ASN A 154 22.17 11.46 9.48
C ASN A 154 20.94 10.56 9.75
N ASN A 155 19.72 11.12 9.69
CA ASN A 155 18.51 10.34 9.90
C ASN A 155 18.17 9.55 8.63
N SER A 156 17.61 8.36 8.80
CA SER A 156 17.08 7.57 7.69
C SER A 156 15.87 8.28 7.05
N VAL A 157 15.74 8.20 5.73
CA VAL A 157 14.63 8.79 4.97
C VAL A 157 13.27 8.24 5.41
N ARG A 158 13.21 7.02 5.97
CA ARG A 158 12.00 6.46 6.58
C ARG A 158 11.56 7.21 7.84
N SER A 159 12.51 7.76 8.59
CA SER A 159 12.30 8.39 9.91
C SER A 159 12.10 9.92 9.87
N ILE A 160 12.41 10.58 8.75
CA ILE A 160 12.22 12.03 8.61
C ILE A 160 10.74 12.41 8.39
N SER A 161 10.39 13.63 8.77
CA SER A 161 9.05 14.20 8.59
C SER A 161 8.70 14.37 7.11
N GLY A 162 7.40 14.48 6.79
CA GLY A 162 6.94 14.73 5.42
C GLY A 162 7.53 16.01 4.79
N GLY A 163 7.67 17.08 5.59
CA GLY A 163 8.29 18.34 5.15
C GLY A 163 9.76 18.21 4.81
N GLU A 164 10.53 17.55 5.68
CA GLU A 164 11.94 17.23 5.41
C GLU A 164 12.09 16.32 4.20
N ARG A 165 11.17 15.35 4.04
CA ARG A 165 11.13 14.43 2.91
C ARG A 165 10.90 15.17 1.58
N LYS A 166 9.99 16.16 1.55
CA LYS A 166 9.77 17.00 0.37
C LYS A 166 10.95 17.90 0.07
N ARG A 167 11.56 18.53 1.09
CA ARG A 167 12.80 19.31 0.91
C ARG A 167 13.93 18.44 0.36
N LEU A 168 14.12 17.23 0.88
CA LEU A 168 15.08 16.27 0.33
C LEU A 168 14.78 15.96 -1.14
N SER A 169 13.52 15.74 -1.52
CA SER A 169 13.15 15.54 -2.93
C SER A 169 13.59 16.70 -3.82
N ILE A 170 13.39 17.94 -3.37
CA ILE A 170 13.85 19.14 -4.09
C ILE A 170 15.39 19.15 -4.17
N GLY A 171 16.08 18.82 -3.07
CA GLY A 171 17.53 18.71 -3.00
C GLY A 171 18.13 17.70 -3.98
N LEU A 172 17.49 16.53 -4.13
CA LEU A 172 17.91 15.52 -5.11
C LEU A 172 17.83 16.05 -6.55
N GLU A 173 16.88 16.94 -6.82
CA GLU A 173 16.70 17.58 -8.12
C GLU A 173 17.62 18.78 -8.35
N LEU A 174 18.02 19.48 -7.30
CA LEU A 174 18.93 20.64 -7.38
C LEU A 174 20.39 20.31 -7.69
N ILE A 175 20.81 19.07 -7.47
CA ILE A 175 22.19 18.64 -7.67
C ILE A 175 22.71 18.91 -9.09
N SER A 176 21.86 18.77 -10.11
CA SER A 176 22.23 19.03 -11.51
C SER A 176 22.19 20.52 -11.90
N ASN A 177 21.89 21.42 -10.95
CA ASN A 177 21.69 22.85 -11.18
C ASN A 177 20.81 23.17 -12.42
N PRO A 178 19.59 22.61 -12.51
CA PRO A 178 18.72 22.82 -13.67
C PRO A 178 18.29 24.28 -13.81
N LYS A 179 18.15 24.74 -15.07
CA LYS A 179 17.74 26.12 -15.40
C LYS A 179 16.23 26.32 -15.22
N ILE A 180 15.44 25.28 -15.52
CA ILE A 180 13.97 25.29 -15.43
C ILE A 180 13.54 24.17 -14.49
N MET A 181 12.73 24.51 -13.49
CA MET A 181 12.24 23.56 -12.50
C MET A 181 10.72 23.59 -12.40
N PHE A 182 10.12 22.41 -12.52
CA PHE A 182 8.68 22.19 -12.38
C PHE A 182 8.38 21.39 -11.12
N PHE A 183 7.53 21.95 -10.26
CA PHE A 183 7.07 21.28 -9.04
C PHE A 183 5.55 21.10 -9.09
N ASP A 184 5.10 19.84 -9.07
CA ASP A 184 3.67 19.51 -9.01
C ASP A 184 3.26 19.38 -7.53
N GLU A 185 2.55 20.38 -7.02
CA GLU A 185 2.06 20.45 -5.63
C GLU A 185 3.14 20.22 -4.55
N PRO A 186 4.22 21.04 -4.51
CA PRO A 186 5.28 20.90 -3.53
C PRO A 186 4.80 21.09 -2.08
N THR A 187 3.68 21.76 -1.86
CA THR A 187 3.10 22.04 -0.53
C THR A 187 2.11 20.98 -0.04
N SER A 188 1.68 20.05 -0.90
CA SER A 188 0.63 19.07 -0.54
C SER A 188 1.08 18.13 0.59
N GLY A 189 0.21 17.90 1.58
CA GLY A 189 0.47 17.05 2.75
C GLY A 189 1.47 17.64 3.76
N LEU A 190 1.80 18.94 3.64
CA LEU A 190 2.63 19.68 4.59
C LEU A 190 1.79 20.66 5.41
N ASP A 191 2.29 20.99 6.60
CA ASP A 191 1.75 22.11 7.35
C ASP A 191 2.26 23.46 6.83
N ILE A 192 1.63 24.58 7.20
CA ILE A 192 1.94 25.93 6.70
C ILE A 192 3.40 26.24 6.92
N ILE A 193 3.95 25.87 8.08
CA ILE A 193 5.32 26.22 8.44
C ILE A 193 6.30 25.45 7.56
N ALA A 194 6.14 24.14 7.37
CA ALA A 194 6.99 23.37 6.49
C ALA A 194 6.78 23.75 5.02
N ALA A 195 5.54 24.04 4.60
CA ALA A 195 5.22 24.52 3.26
C ALA A 195 5.85 25.89 2.99
N MET A 196 5.79 26.83 3.94
CA MET A 196 6.43 28.14 3.84
C MET A 196 7.94 28.00 3.74
N GLN A 197 8.56 27.10 4.51
CA GLN A 197 10.00 26.82 4.38
C GLN A 197 10.32 26.29 2.99
N VAL A 198 9.53 25.35 2.45
CA VAL A 198 9.71 24.82 1.10
C VAL A 198 9.61 25.94 0.06
N ILE A 199 8.58 26.78 0.12
CA ILE A 199 8.38 27.88 -0.85
C ILE A 199 9.43 28.98 -0.69
N SER A 200 9.84 29.32 0.53
CA SER A 200 10.96 30.24 0.78
C SER A 200 12.22 29.75 0.09
N HIS A 201 12.56 28.47 0.23
CA HIS A 201 13.70 27.89 -0.46
C HIS A 201 13.51 27.89 -1.99
N LEU A 202 12.31 27.64 -2.51
CA LEU A 202 12.01 27.79 -3.94
C LEU A 202 12.17 29.24 -4.43
N LYS A 203 11.84 30.23 -3.60
CA LYS A 203 12.05 31.65 -3.89
C LYS A 203 13.55 31.99 -3.93
N ASP A 204 14.32 31.52 -2.95
CA ASP A 204 15.78 31.70 -2.94
C ASP A 204 16.42 31.08 -4.19
N LEU A 205 15.91 29.92 -4.62
CA LEU A 205 16.33 29.26 -5.86
C LEU A 205 15.95 30.06 -7.11
N ALA A 206 14.77 30.68 -7.16
CA ALA A 206 14.38 31.56 -8.25
C ALA A 206 15.29 32.80 -8.31
N LEU A 207 15.51 33.48 -7.16
CA LEU A 207 16.35 34.67 -7.04
C LEU A 207 17.80 34.44 -7.51
N SER A 208 18.30 33.21 -7.42
CA SER A 208 19.61 32.83 -7.98
C SER A 208 19.67 32.79 -9.52
N GLY A 209 18.59 33.18 -10.22
CA GLY A 209 18.52 33.23 -11.68
C GLY A 209 18.00 31.94 -12.32
N ARG A 210 17.11 31.20 -11.64
CA ARG A 210 16.45 30.00 -12.19
C ARG A 210 14.98 30.31 -12.52
N CYS A 211 14.42 29.61 -13.49
CA CYS A 211 12.98 29.64 -13.77
C CYS A 211 12.28 28.56 -12.93
N VAL A 212 11.60 28.97 -11.86
CA VAL A 212 10.90 28.05 -10.95
C VAL A 212 9.40 28.19 -11.13
N VAL A 213 8.76 27.10 -11.54
CA VAL A 213 7.30 27.03 -11.74
C VAL A 213 6.73 25.94 -10.86
N CYS A 214 5.72 26.26 -10.07
CA CYS A 214 5.02 25.26 -9.28
C CYS A 214 3.51 25.33 -9.44
N VAL A 215 2.87 24.16 -9.52
CA VAL A 215 1.42 24.04 -9.39
C VAL A 215 1.12 24.00 -7.89
N ILE A 216 0.26 24.90 -7.43
CA ILE A 216 -0.19 24.90 -6.05
C ILE A 216 -1.69 24.73 -6.01
N HIS A 217 -2.12 23.81 -5.17
CA HIS A 217 -3.51 23.65 -4.80
C HIS A 217 -3.75 24.49 -3.54
N GLN A 218 -4.52 25.59 -3.68
CA GLN A 218 -4.99 26.44 -2.57
C GLN A 218 -3.88 26.89 -1.59
N PRO A 219 -2.99 27.82 -2.00
CA PRO A 219 -1.97 28.36 -1.10
C PRO A 219 -2.59 29.26 -0.02
N SER A 220 -2.05 29.21 1.19
CA SER A 220 -2.36 30.19 2.24
C SER A 220 -1.92 31.61 1.84
N SER A 221 -2.51 32.64 2.45
CA SER A 221 -2.15 34.04 2.17
C SER A 221 -0.65 34.30 2.34
N SER A 222 -0.03 33.66 3.34
CA SER A 222 1.41 33.75 3.62
C SER A 222 2.26 33.16 2.51
N ILE A 223 1.82 32.03 1.95
CA ILE A 223 2.53 31.33 0.87
C ILE A 223 2.38 32.10 -0.44
N LEU A 224 1.18 32.59 -0.72
CA LEU A 224 0.88 33.33 -1.93
C LEU A 224 1.75 34.60 -2.05
N GLN A 225 1.95 35.34 -0.97
CA GLN A 225 2.80 36.54 -0.94
C GLN A 225 4.27 36.29 -1.31
N MET A 226 4.73 35.04 -1.31
CA MET A 226 6.09 34.71 -1.74
C MET A 226 6.20 34.55 -3.26
N PHE A 227 5.09 34.42 -4.00
CA PHE A 227 5.08 34.32 -5.45
C PHE A 227 5.26 35.69 -6.10
N ASP A 228 6.10 35.73 -7.13
CA ASP A 228 6.32 36.94 -7.90
C ASP A 228 5.28 37.06 -9.03
N ASP A 229 4.97 35.93 -9.68
CA ASP A 229 3.95 35.83 -10.74
C ASP A 229 2.94 34.71 -10.48
N LEU A 230 1.72 34.88 -11.00
CA LEU A 230 0.65 33.90 -10.94
C LEU A 230 0.06 33.64 -12.33
N MET A 231 -0.26 32.38 -12.64
CA MET A 231 -1.03 31.96 -13.80
C MET A 231 -2.29 31.22 -13.34
N VAL A 232 -3.47 31.77 -13.65
CA VAL A 232 -4.77 31.19 -13.27
C VAL A 232 -5.42 30.53 -14.48
N LEU A 233 -5.78 29.25 -14.35
CA LEU A 233 -6.42 28.45 -15.38
C LEU A 233 -7.87 28.12 -15.00
N SER A 234 -8.78 28.13 -15.97
CA SER A 234 -10.13 27.57 -15.84
C SER A 234 -10.55 26.87 -17.14
N GLU A 235 -11.16 25.69 -17.01
CA GLU A 235 -11.67 24.87 -18.12
C GLU A 235 -10.70 24.68 -19.31
N GLY A 236 -9.40 24.67 -19.03
CA GLY A 236 -8.35 24.53 -20.04
C GLY A 236 -7.95 25.82 -20.76
N SER A 237 -8.47 26.98 -20.33
CA SER A 237 -8.08 28.32 -20.79
C SER A 237 -7.37 29.09 -19.67
N CYS A 238 -6.58 30.11 -20.03
CA CYS A 238 -5.94 31.01 -19.06
C CYS A 238 -6.81 32.25 -18.83
N ILE A 239 -7.10 32.58 -17.57
CA ILE A 239 -7.89 33.75 -17.17
C ILE A 239 -6.97 34.92 -16.81
N PHE A 240 -5.85 34.63 -16.15
CA PHE A 240 -4.92 35.63 -15.68
C PHE A 240 -3.49 35.12 -15.72
N LYS A 241 -2.57 36.02 -16.07
CA LYS A 241 -1.14 35.76 -16.03
C LYS A 241 -0.42 37.08 -15.77
N GLY A 242 0.31 37.19 -14.67
CA GLY A 242 1.07 38.40 -14.37
C GLY A 242 1.54 38.46 -12.90
N PRO A 243 2.05 39.62 -12.48
CA PRO A 243 2.44 39.87 -11.09
C PRO A 243 1.26 39.71 -10.11
N LEU A 244 1.54 39.25 -8.90
CA LEU A 244 0.51 39.01 -7.88
C LEU A 244 -0.28 40.28 -7.49
N ASP A 245 0.36 41.45 -7.52
CA ASP A 245 -0.26 42.70 -7.08
C ASP A 245 -1.30 43.22 -8.08
N GLU A 246 -1.17 42.86 -9.37
CA GLU A 246 -2.11 43.24 -10.43
C GLU A 246 -3.37 42.36 -10.44
N LEU A 247 -3.35 41.20 -9.77
CA LEU A 247 -4.44 40.22 -9.78
C LEU A 247 -5.79 40.84 -9.38
N VAL A 248 -5.82 41.57 -8.26
CA VAL A 248 -7.08 42.14 -7.72
C VAL A 248 -7.56 43.31 -8.59
N SER A 249 -6.65 44.14 -9.11
CA SER A 249 -7.02 45.25 -10.01
C SER A 249 -7.58 44.76 -11.34
N THR A 250 -6.99 43.71 -11.93
CA THR A 250 -7.46 43.14 -13.19
C THR A 250 -8.83 42.48 -13.03
N PHE A 251 -9.06 41.83 -11.89
CA PHE A 251 -10.35 41.20 -11.59
C PHE A 251 -11.43 42.25 -11.32
N LYS A 252 -11.09 43.32 -10.60
CA LYS A 252 -11.99 44.46 -10.37
C LYS A 252 -12.38 45.17 -11.66
N ALA A 253 -11.45 45.30 -12.62
CA ALA A 253 -11.72 45.88 -13.93
C ALA A 253 -12.73 45.07 -14.77
N SER A 254 -12.93 43.78 -14.48
CA SER A 254 -13.91 42.91 -15.13
C SER A 254 -15.11 42.58 -14.22
N GLY A 255 -15.32 43.38 -13.16
CA GLY A 255 -16.52 43.33 -12.31
C GLY A 255 -16.40 42.47 -11.04
N PHE A 256 -15.25 41.88 -10.74
CA PHE A 256 -15.07 41.02 -9.56
C PHE A 256 -14.40 41.78 -8.39
N GLU A 257 -15.06 41.89 -7.25
CA GLU A 257 -14.51 42.57 -6.06
C GLU A 257 -14.12 41.58 -4.95
N CYS A 258 -12.90 41.72 -4.41
CA CYS A 258 -12.36 40.83 -3.38
C CYS A 258 -12.82 41.28 -1.98
N PRO A 259 -13.44 40.39 -1.16
CA PRO A 259 -13.83 40.70 0.22
C PRO A 259 -12.63 40.98 1.16
N ASN A 260 -12.92 41.61 2.32
CA ASN A 260 -11.92 41.85 3.37
C ASN A 260 -11.61 40.57 4.16
N TYR A 261 -10.36 40.42 4.65
CA TYR A 261 -9.85 39.21 5.34
C TYR A 261 -9.92 37.94 4.49
N TYR A 262 -9.92 38.13 3.18
CA TYR A 262 -10.03 37.06 2.20
C TYR A 262 -8.69 36.79 1.53
N ASN A 263 -8.42 35.52 1.24
CA ASN A 263 -7.20 35.11 0.57
C ASN A 263 -7.34 35.35 -0.95
N ARG A 264 -6.41 36.12 -1.52
CA ARG A 264 -6.41 36.46 -2.96
C ARG A 264 -6.41 35.22 -3.87
N ALA A 265 -5.78 34.11 -3.45
CA ALA A 265 -5.76 32.87 -4.22
C ALA A 265 -7.10 32.14 -4.18
N ASP A 266 -7.78 32.14 -3.03
CA ASP A 266 -9.11 31.54 -2.91
C ASP A 266 -10.09 32.32 -3.79
N PHE A 267 -10.05 33.66 -3.74
CA PHE A 267 -10.86 34.51 -4.61
C PHE A 267 -10.63 34.22 -6.10
N ALA A 268 -9.37 34.08 -6.52
CA ALA A 268 -9.04 33.75 -7.90
C ALA A 268 -9.56 32.36 -8.33
N LEU A 269 -9.55 31.38 -7.43
CA LEU A 269 -10.11 30.04 -7.67
C LEU A 269 -11.63 30.07 -7.78
N GLU A 270 -12.30 30.88 -6.97
CA GLU A 270 -13.75 31.01 -6.99
C GLU A 270 -14.27 31.65 -8.26
N VAL A 271 -13.62 32.73 -8.71
CA VAL A 271 -13.88 33.36 -10.01
C VAL A 271 -13.63 32.36 -11.14
N ALA A 272 -12.55 31.59 -11.06
CA ALA A 272 -12.28 30.52 -12.03
C ALA A 272 -13.34 29.39 -12.01
N SER A 273 -14.06 29.20 -10.90
CA SER A 273 -15.15 28.23 -10.76
C SER A 273 -16.56 28.80 -10.99
N LEU A 274 -16.68 30.05 -11.47
CA LEU A 274 -17.94 30.75 -11.75
C LEU A 274 -18.85 30.97 -10.51
N LYS A 275 -18.27 31.12 -9.32
CA LYS A 275 -19.05 31.38 -8.08
C LYS A 275 -19.46 32.85 -7.88
N HIS A 276 -18.68 33.78 -8.45
CA HIS A 276 -18.97 35.21 -8.39
C HIS A 276 -19.60 35.67 -9.70
N GLU A 277 -20.55 36.60 -9.61
CA GLU A 277 -21.18 37.21 -10.77
C GLU A 277 -20.19 38.15 -11.47
N GLY A 278 -19.90 37.91 -12.75
CA GLY A 278 -19.00 38.75 -13.55
C GLY A 278 -18.68 38.16 -14.92
N ASN A 279 -17.94 38.90 -15.75
CA ASN A 279 -17.68 38.52 -17.14
C ASN A 279 -16.38 37.72 -17.30
N LEU A 280 -16.46 36.40 -17.16
CA LEU A 280 -15.30 35.51 -17.33
C LEU A 280 -14.74 35.52 -18.78
N ALA A 281 -15.60 35.69 -19.78
CA ALA A 281 -15.21 35.68 -21.19
C ALA A 281 -14.27 36.86 -21.50
N GLU A 282 -14.55 38.03 -20.93
CA GLU A 282 -13.71 39.23 -21.06
C GLU A 282 -12.30 39.02 -20.49
N LEU A 283 -12.16 38.31 -19.36
CA LEU A 283 -10.84 37.98 -18.81
C LEU A 283 -10.04 37.05 -19.73
N ILE A 284 -10.70 36.05 -20.33
CA ILE A 284 -10.08 35.12 -21.27
C ILE A 284 -9.62 35.86 -22.54
N GLU A 285 -10.44 36.79 -23.06
CA GLU A 285 -10.08 37.59 -24.23
C GLU A 285 -8.93 38.56 -23.92
N LYS A 286 -8.99 39.31 -22.81
CA LYS A 286 -7.89 40.19 -22.37
C LYS A 286 -6.57 39.43 -22.26
N CYS A 287 -6.59 38.25 -21.64
CA CYS A 287 -5.40 37.41 -21.48
C CYS A 287 -4.83 36.90 -22.81
N LYS A 288 -5.70 36.66 -23.82
CA LYS A 288 -5.28 36.32 -25.19
C LYS A 288 -4.69 37.53 -25.92
N GLU A 289 -5.31 38.69 -25.81
CA GLU A 289 -4.89 39.93 -26.49
C GLU A 289 -3.56 40.45 -25.95
N GLU A 290 -3.39 40.48 -24.63
CA GLU A 290 -2.17 40.93 -23.96
C GLU A 290 -0.94 40.13 -24.41
N TYR A 291 -1.10 38.84 -24.70
CA TYR A 291 -0.04 38.00 -25.22
C TYR A 291 0.29 38.27 -26.70
N VAL A 292 -0.70 38.64 -27.53
CA VAL A 292 -0.46 39.04 -28.93
C VAL A 292 0.38 40.32 -28.97
N VAL A 293 0.17 41.23 -28.03
CA VAL A 293 0.96 42.47 -27.88
C VAL A 293 2.39 42.17 -27.40
N LEU A 294 2.56 41.33 -26.36
CA LEU A 294 3.89 40.89 -25.90
C LEU A 294 4.66 40.15 -27.01
N GLY A 295 3.97 39.34 -27.82
CA GLY A 295 4.57 38.59 -28.93
C GLY A 295 5.13 39.47 -30.05
N LYS A 296 4.59 40.68 -30.26
CA LYS A 296 5.14 41.65 -31.21
C LYS A 296 6.45 42.29 -30.70
N ASN A 297 6.49 42.69 -29.43
CA ASN A 297 7.68 43.31 -28.82
C ASN A 297 8.86 42.33 -28.66
N VAL A 298 8.59 41.04 -28.44
CA VAL A 298 9.64 40.00 -28.36
C VAL A 298 10.27 39.72 -29.73
N ASN A 299 9.50 39.80 -30.83
CA ASN A 299 10.07 39.63 -32.18
C ASN A 299 10.92 40.84 -32.62
N GLU A 300 10.62 42.06 -32.14
CA GLU A 300 11.42 43.27 -32.42
C GLU A 300 12.73 43.35 -31.62
N SER A 301 12.78 42.75 -30.42
CA SER A 301 14.03 42.67 -29.62
C SER A 301 14.98 41.56 -30.07
N VAL A 302 14.50 40.59 -30.86
CA VAL A 302 15.33 39.53 -31.46
C VAL A 302 15.99 40.00 -32.76
N SER A 303 15.32 40.85 -33.56
CA SER A 303 15.90 41.40 -34.80
C SER A 303 17.03 42.40 -34.58
N THR A 304 17.18 42.91 -33.35
CA THR A 304 18.28 43.81 -32.96
C THR A 304 19.49 43.06 -32.36
N SER A 305 19.35 41.81 -31.89
CA SER A 305 20.49 41.02 -31.36
C SER A 305 21.17 40.11 -32.39
N GLU A 306 20.59 39.94 -33.58
CA GLU A 306 21.20 39.18 -34.68
C GLU A 306 22.45 39.85 -35.28
N LYS A 307 22.74 41.12 -34.99
CA LYS A 307 23.95 41.81 -35.50
C LYS A 307 25.14 41.83 -34.55
N ASP A 308 24.97 41.49 -33.27
CA ASP A 308 26.05 41.55 -32.26
C ASP A 308 26.64 40.17 -31.87
N SER A 309 26.24 39.08 -32.55
CA SER A 309 26.71 37.72 -32.26
C SER A 309 27.73 37.14 -33.26
N MET A 310 28.34 37.96 -34.12
CA MET A 310 29.39 37.53 -35.07
C MET A 310 30.84 37.86 -34.68
N LEU A 311 31.11 38.28 -33.44
CA LEU A 311 32.47 38.49 -32.95
C LEU A 311 32.67 37.87 -31.56
N VAL A 312 32.92 36.55 -31.51
CA VAL A 312 33.56 35.93 -30.35
C VAL A 312 34.76 35.10 -30.83
N GLY A 313 35.92 35.52 -30.31
CA GLY A 313 37.27 35.09 -30.61
C GLY A 313 37.50 33.58 -30.76
N SER A 314 38.25 33.28 -31.82
CA SER A 314 39.35 32.31 -31.78
C SER A 314 40.27 32.64 -30.61
N ASP A 315 40.39 31.71 -29.66
CA ASP A 315 41.66 31.23 -29.11
C ASP A 315 41.42 30.45 -27.82
N CYS A 316 41.49 29.11 -27.92
CA CYS A 316 42.24 28.22 -27.03
C CYS A 316 42.00 26.77 -27.48
N GLY A 317 43.07 26.12 -27.94
CA GLY A 317 43.03 24.76 -28.45
C GLY A 317 42.73 23.71 -27.38
N SER A 318 41.75 22.87 -27.66
CA SER A 318 41.77 21.43 -27.38
C SER A 318 40.71 20.76 -28.25
N SER A 319 41.18 20.14 -29.32
CA SER A 319 40.42 19.33 -30.26
C SER A 319 39.99 18.01 -29.62
N ASP A 320 38.98 18.02 -28.74
CA ASP A 320 38.45 16.76 -28.14
C ASP A 320 36.99 16.80 -27.61
N SER A 321 36.13 17.75 -28.01
CA SER A 321 34.82 17.92 -27.37
C SER A 321 33.60 18.06 -28.28
N SER A 322 33.57 17.38 -29.44
CA SER A 322 32.33 17.22 -30.21
C SER A 322 31.58 15.91 -29.91
N GLU A 323 32.25 14.86 -29.40
CA GLU A 323 31.61 13.57 -29.10
C GLU A 323 30.86 13.52 -27.75
N ASN A 324 31.15 14.44 -26.82
CA ASN A 324 30.52 14.44 -25.48
C ASN A 324 29.18 15.19 -25.42
N ALA A 325 28.81 15.97 -26.44
CA ALA A 325 27.57 16.75 -26.44
C ALA A 325 26.31 15.87 -26.59
N ASP A 326 26.41 14.69 -27.20
CA ASP A 326 25.27 13.83 -27.53
C ASP A 326 24.93 12.75 -26.48
N ARG A 327 25.73 12.57 -25.43
CA ARG A 327 25.46 11.53 -24.41
C ARG A 327 24.24 11.87 -23.54
N GLN A 328 23.20 11.04 -23.60
CA GLN A 328 21.95 11.19 -22.82
C GLN A 328 22.17 11.31 -21.30
N TYR A 329 23.26 10.72 -20.78
CA TYR A 329 23.61 10.71 -19.36
C TYR A 329 24.98 11.37 -19.13
N PRO A 330 25.16 12.12 -18.03
CA PRO A 330 26.42 12.81 -17.72
C PRO A 330 27.56 11.87 -17.30
N VAL A 331 27.23 10.67 -16.83
CA VAL A 331 28.17 9.66 -16.35
C VAL A 331 28.12 8.42 -17.24
N SER A 332 29.25 7.74 -17.46
CA SER A 332 29.32 6.50 -18.23
C SER A 332 28.44 5.39 -17.62
N GLN A 333 28.02 4.42 -18.42
CA GLN A 333 27.17 3.32 -17.94
C GLN A 333 27.86 2.45 -16.90
N TRP A 334 29.18 2.25 -17.01
CA TRP A 334 29.96 1.47 -16.05
C TRP A 334 29.99 2.12 -14.67
N ASP A 335 30.14 3.44 -14.65
CA ASP A 335 30.17 4.21 -13.41
C ASP A 335 28.81 4.30 -12.75
N GLN A 336 27.76 4.51 -13.56
CA GLN A 336 26.37 4.40 -13.08
C GLN A 336 26.18 3.05 -12.37
N PHE A 337 26.63 1.97 -13.00
CA PHE A 337 26.56 0.63 -12.46
C PHE A 337 27.34 0.46 -11.15
N MET A 338 28.59 0.95 -11.05
CA MET A 338 29.36 0.91 -9.80
C MET A 338 28.70 1.68 -8.66
N ILE A 339 28.23 2.90 -8.94
CA ILE A 339 27.56 3.76 -7.96
C ILE A 339 26.25 3.12 -7.49
N LEU A 340 25.44 2.63 -8.43
CA LEU A 340 24.19 1.95 -8.13
C LEU A 340 24.42 0.66 -7.36
N THR A 341 25.49 -0.08 -7.64
CA THR A 341 25.84 -1.30 -6.91
C THR A 341 26.16 -0.94 -5.46
N LYS A 342 27.05 0.03 -5.22
CA LYS A 342 27.36 0.53 -3.87
C LYS A 342 26.11 0.98 -3.11
N ARG A 343 25.24 1.75 -3.76
CA ARG A 343 23.96 2.22 -3.19
C ARG A 343 23.04 1.07 -2.82
N THR A 344 22.83 0.14 -3.75
CA THR A 344 21.88 -0.96 -3.58
C THR A 344 22.39 -1.94 -2.53
N THR A 345 23.68 -2.27 -2.53
CA THR A 345 24.31 -3.09 -1.49
C THR A 345 24.13 -2.46 -0.11
N LEU A 346 24.37 -1.15 0.04
CA LEU A 346 24.16 -0.45 1.31
C LEU A 346 22.70 -0.49 1.78
N CYS A 347 21.75 -0.25 0.86
CA CYS A 347 20.31 -0.35 1.14
C CYS A 347 19.93 -1.73 1.66
N THR A 348 20.42 -2.79 1.02
CA THR A 348 20.13 -4.18 1.37
C THR A 348 20.74 -4.54 2.73
N PHE A 349 22.00 -4.15 3.00
CA PHE A 349 22.64 -4.40 4.31
C PHE A 349 21.94 -3.70 5.47
N ARG A 350 21.32 -2.54 5.23
CA ARG A 350 20.60 -1.77 6.26
C ARG A 350 19.16 -2.21 6.47
N ASP A 351 18.59 -3.06 5.60
CA ASP A 351 17.30 -3.68 5.82
C ASP A 351 17.41 -4.81 6.87
N MET A 352 17.68 -4.39 8.10
CA MET A 352 18.11 -5.26 9.17
C MET A 352 17.00 -6.22 9.61
N GLN A 353 15.73 -5.86 9.46
CA GLN A 353 14.61 -6.71 9.89
C GLN A 353 14.44 -7.91 8.96
N LEU A 354 14.29 -7.68 7.66
CA LEU A 354 14.08 -8.76 6.70
C LEU A 354 15.32 -9.64 6.55
N MET A 355 16.51 -9.03 6.56
CA MET A 355 17.78 -9.77 6.47
C MET A 355 18.04 -10.65 7.70
N LYS A 356 17.84 -10.13 8.93
CA LYS A 356 17.99 -10.93 10.15
C LYS A 356 17.02 -12.10 10.18
N MET A 357 15.74 -11.86 9.87
CA MET A 357 14.74 -12.91 9.85
C MET A 357 15.06 -13.99 8.79
N ARG A 358 15.61 -13.58 7.64
CA ARG A 358 16.03 -14.51 6.59
C ARG A 358 17.21 -15.39 6.99
N ILE A 359 18.27 -14.80 7.55
CA ILE A 359 19.45 -15.56 8.00
C ILE A 359 19.06 -16.49 9.16
N LEU A 360 18.29 -15.99 10.13
CA LEU A 360 17.81 -16.78 11.25
C LEU A 360 16.96 -17.97 10.77
N ALA A 361 16.07 -17.77 9.79
CA ALA A 361 15.27 -18.86 9.23
C ALA A 361 16.11 -19.95 8.56
N HIS A 362 17.12 -19.57 7.75
CA HIS A 362 18.01 -20.56 7.11
C HIS A 362 18.81 -21.36 8.14
N LEU A 363 19.29 -20.70 9.20
CA LEU A 363 20.01 -21.38 10.28
C LEU A 363 19.09 -22.31 11.10
N MET A 364 17.93 -21.83 11.52
CA MET A 364 16.99 -22.61 12.34
C MET A 364 16.46 -23.83 11.59
N VAL A 365 16.09 -23.67 10.31
CA VAL A 365 15.59 -24.79 9.50
C VAL A 365 16.73 -25.73 9.11
N GLY A 366 17.93 -25.23 8.81
CA GLY A 366 19.11 -26.07 8.55
C GLY A 366 19.47 -26.95 9.74
N LEU A 367 19.48 -26.39 10.96
CA LEU A 367 19.65 -27.16 12.20
C LEU A 367 18.53 -28.18 12.39
N LEU A 368 17.26 -27.78 12.23
CA LEU A 368 16.12 -28.69 12.38
C LEU A 368 16.23 -29.90 11.45
N ILE A 369 16.47 -29.67 10.15
CA ILE A 369 16.61 -30.75 9.16
C ILE A 369 17.85 -31.60 9.47
N GLY A 370 18.96 -30.97 9.88
CA GLY A 370 20.18 -31.65 10.29
C GLY A 370 19.97 -32.62 11.46
N VAL A 371 19.19 -32.23 12.47
CA VAL A 371 18.84 -33.13 13.59
C VAL A 371 17.85 -34.22 13.17
N VAL A 372 16.82 -33.88 12.37
CA VAL A 372 15.80 -34.86 11.95
C VAL A 372 16.40 -35.99 11.12
N PHE A 373 17.32 -35.69 10.19
CA PHE A 373 18.01 -36.68 9.36
C PHE A 373 19.39 -37.06 9.90
N TRP A 374 19.51 -37.21 11.22
CA TRP A 374 20.78 -37.49 11.87
C TRP A 374 21.49 -38.72 11.28
N LYS A 375 22.72 -38.51 10.79
CA LYS A 375 23.61 -39.55 10.22
C LYS A 375 23.01 -40.42 9.10
N VAL A 376 22.02 -39.93 8.36
CA VAL A 376 21.35 -40.70 7.30
C VAL A 376 22.22 -40.90 6.04
N GLY A 377 23.17 -40.00 5.76
CA GLY A 377 23.93 -39.98 4.50
C GLY A 377 24.89 -41.15 4.23
N ASN A 378 25.25 -41.92 5.28
CA ASN A 378 26.21 -43.04 5.20
C ASN A 378 25.57 -44.41 5.52
N ASP A 379 24.24 -44.48 5.63
CA ASP A 379 23.52 -45.71 5.97
C ASP A 379 22.78 -46.27 4.74
N GLY A 380 23.19 -47.46 4.28
CA GLY A 380 22.64 -48.13 3.10
C GLY A 380 21.18 -48.58 3.26
N SER A 381 20.65 -48.58 4.49
CA SER A 381 19.25 -48.89 4.77
C SER A 381 18.33 -47.67 4.65
N LYS A 382 18.89 -46.45 4.71
CA LYS A 382 18.15 -45.18 4.75
C LYS A 382 18.37 -44.29 3.52
N VAL A 383 18.80 -44.89 2.42
CA VAL A 383 19.16 -44.18 1.17
C VAL A 383 17.96 -43.39 0.59
N LEU A 384 16.74 -43.94 0.71
CA LEU A 384 15.51 -43.25 0.30
C LEU A 384 15.21 -42.01 1.16
N SER A 385 15.37 -42.12 2.49
CA SER A 385 15.24 -41.00 3.42
C SER A 385 16.32 -39.94 3.18
N ASN A 386 17.52 -40.34 2.75
CA ASN A 386 18.55 -39.40 2.32
C ASN A 386 18.15 -38.64 1.04
N ALA A 387 17.55 -39.32 0.05
CA ALA A 387 17.03 -38.65 -1.14
C ALA A 387 15.90 -37.65 -0.80
N SER A 388 15.01 -38.02 0.12
CA SER A 388 14.01 -37.10 0.69
C SER A 388 14.65 -35.89 1.38
N CYS A 389 15.75 -36.09 2.11
CA CYS A 389 16.52 -35.01 2.74
C CYS A 389 17.05 -34.01 1.70
N LEU A 390 17.69 -34.51 0.64
CA LEU A 390 18.19 -33.67 -0.47
C LEU A 390 17.06 -32.92 -1.17
N PHE A 391 15.92 -33.56 -1.39
CA PHE A 391 14.75 -32.91 -1.97
C PHE A 391 14.23 -31.75 -1.10
N PHE A 392 14.19 -31.94 0.22
CA PHE A 392 13.80 -30.88 1.15
C PHE A 392 14.75 -29.70 1.18
N PHE A 393 16.06 -29.94 1.01
CA PHE A 393 17.03 -28.84 0.86
C PHE A 393 16.60 -27.93 -0.29
N LEU A 394 16.23 -28.51 -1.43
CA LEU A 394 15.84 -27.75 -2.62
C LEU A 394 14.53 -26.98 -2.42
N ILE A 395 13.48 -27.61 -1.87
CA ILE A 395 12.20 -26.94 -1.63
C ILE A 395 12.35 -25.77 -0.66
N PHE A 396 13.02 -25.98 0.47
CA PHE A 396 13.19 -24.94 1.48
C PHE A 396 13.96 -23.74 0.92
N LEU A 397 15.10 -24.01 0.25
CA LEU A 397 15.91 -22.96 -0.35
C LEU A 397 15.14 -22.17 -1.40
N PHE A 398 14.28 -22.80 -2.20
CA PHE A 398 13.47 -22.08 -3.16
C PHE A 398 12.54 -21.05 -2.48
N PHE A 399 11.67 -21.49 -1.58
CA PHE A 399 10.67 -20.61 -0.95
C PHE A 399 11.29 -19.54 -0.05
N ALA A 400 12.37 -19.86 0.65
CA ALA A 400 13.08 -18.93 1.52
C ALA A 400 13.76 -17.78 0.75
N ASN A 401 14.07 -17.99 -0.54
CA ASN A 401 14.70 -16.99 -1.40
C ASN A 401 13.69 -16.22 -2.27
N SER A 402 12.59 -16.85 -2.71
CA SER A 402 11.62 -16.20 -3.62
C SER A 402 10.68 -15.21 -2.91
N MET A 403 10.13 -15.58 -1.75
CA MET A 403 9.05 -14.83 -1.09
C MET A 403 9.41 -13.41 -0.61
N PRO A 404 10.59 -13.16 0.00
CA PRO A 404 10.95 -11.81 0.43
C PRO A 404 10.97 -10.79 -0.72
N LEU A 405 11.45 -11.20 -1.89
CA LEU A 405 11.62 -10.32 -3.05
C LEU A 405 10.29 -9.96 -3.72
N VAL A 406 9.28 -10.83 -3.61
CA VAL A 406 7.92 -10.54 -4.08
C VAL A 406 7.32 -9.34 -3.35
N MET A 407 7.68 -9.13 -2.08
CA MET A 407 7.18 -8.02 -1.25
C MET A 407 7.92 -6.71 -1.49
N THR A 408 9.25 -6.75 -1.53
CA THR A 408 10.07 -5.52 -1.52
C THR A 408 10.22 -4.91 -2.92
N PHE A 409 10.30 -5.73 -3.96
CA PHE A 409 10.62 -5.25 -5.30
C PHE A 409 9.58 -4.32 -5.96
N PRO A 410 8.26 -4.50 -5.77
CA PRO A 410 7.27 -3.55 -6.28
C PRO A 410 7.49 -2.11 -5.76
N LEU A 411 7.95 -1.96 -4.52
CA LEU A 411 8.23 -0.67 -3.88
C LEU A 411 9.51 -0.04 -4.45
N GLU A 412 10.59 -0.81 -4.60
CA GLU A 412 11.84 -0.37 -5.21
C GLU A 412 11.64 0.07 -6.67
N THR A 413 10.81 -0.67 -7.42
CA THR A 413 10.50 -0.37 -8.82
C THR A 413 9.84 1.00 -8.99
N ALA A 414 9.06 1.48 -8.01
CA ALA A 414 8.46 2.82 -8.05
C ALA A 414 9.54 3.93 -8.01
N VAL A 415 10.57 3.76 -7.18
CA VAL A 415 11.71 4.69 -7.10
C VAL A 415 12.51 4.67 -8.40
N PHE A 416 12.79 3.48 -8.92
CA PHE A 416 13.50 3.30 -10.19
C PHE A 416 12.80 4.01 -11.37
N ILE A 417 11.47 3.85 -11.47
CA ILE A 417 10.69 4.51 -12.53
C ILE A 417 10.85 6.03 -12.45
N ARG A 418 10.78 6.61 -11.24
CA ARG A 418 10.96 8.06 -11.03
C ARG A 418 12.36 8.53 -11.43
N GLU A 419 13.42 7.90 -10.90
CA GLU A 419 14.81 8.28 -11.16
C GLU A 419 15.15 8.20 -12.66
N ARG A 420 14.63 7.17 -13.35
CA ARG A 420 14.82 7.03 -14.80
C ARG A 420 14.09 8.12 -15.59
N MET A 421 12.92 8.56 -15.14
CA MET A 421 12.17 9.63 -15.80
C MET A 421 12.92 10.97 -15.74
N ASN A 422 13.73 11.19 -14.70
CA ASN A 422 14.60 12.37 -14.54
C ASN A 422 16.02 12.15 -15.09
N ASN A 423 16.23 11.13 -15.95
CA ASN A 423 17.51 10.81 -16.60
C ASN A 423 18.70 10.59 -15.63
N TRP A 424 18.48 9.99 -14.45
CA TRP A 424 19.59 9.73 -13.52
C TRP A 424 20.53 8.64 -14.05
N TYR A 425 19.98 7.57 -14.63
CA TYR A 425 20.75 6.42 -15.13
C TYR A 425 19.94 5.56 -16.12
N SER A 426 20.65 4.64 -16.77
CA SER A 426 20.11 3.69 -17.74
C SER A 426 19.48 2.45 -17.09
N LEU A 427 18.53 1.81 -17.79
CA LEU A 427 17.91 0.55 -17.32
C LEU A 427 18.94 -0.58 -17.16
N THR A 428 19.92 -0.65 -18.05
CA THR A 428 20.97 -1.67 -18.04
C THR A 428 21.85 -1.54 -16.80
N ALA A 429 22.28 -0.32 -16.45
CA ALA A 429 23.07 -0.07 -15.24
C ALA A 429 22.32 -0.49 -13.97
N TYR A 430 21.03 -0.14 -13.85
CA TYR A 430 20.20 -0.54 -12.71
C TYR A 430 20.02 -2.05 -12.61
N PHE A 431 19.67 -2.69 -13.73
CA PHE A 431 19.44 -4.13 -13.77
C PHE A 431 20.66 -4.93 -13.26
N PHE A 432 21.83 -4.68 -13.83
CA PHE A 432 23.06 -5.38 -13.40
C PHE A 432 23.47 -5.00 -11.97
N SER A 433 23.28 -3.74 -11.56
CA SER A 433 23.62 -3.33 -10.19
C SER A 433 22.79 -4.06 -9.14
N LYS A 434 21.50 -4.30 -9.42
CA LYS A 434 20.59 -5.02 -8.53
C LYS A 434 20.98 -6.48 -8.40
N LEU A 435 21.29 -7.14 -9.53
CA LEU A 435 21.71 -8.54 -9.53
C LEU A 435 22.97 -8.78 -8.72
N ILE A 436 23.96 -7.89 -8.84
CA ILE A 436 25.23 -8.01 -8.10
C ILE A 436 25.05 -7.66 -6.62
N ALA A 437 24.23 -6.65 -6.30
CA ALA A 437 23.99 -6.28 -4.91
C ALA A 437 23.30 -7.41 -4.11
N ASP A 438 22.46 -8.22 -4.76
CA ASP A 438 21.76 -9.34 -4.11
C ASP A 438 22.63 -10.63 -4.06
N PHE A 439 23.71 -10.70 -4.85
CA PHE A 439 24.56 -11.90 -4.99
C PHE A 439 25.25 -12.39 -3.69
N PRO A 440 25.78 -11.52 -2.79
CA PRO A 440 26.33 -11.98 -1.52
C PRO A 440 25.29 -12.69 -0.64
N PHE A 441 24.05 -12.18 -0.65
CA PHE A 441 22.95 -12.74 0.13
C PHE A 441 22.39 -14.02 -0.49
N LEU A 442 22.48 -14.13 -1.82
CA LEU A 442 22.21 -15.36 -2.56
C LEU A 442 23.14 -16.50 -2.12
N ILE A 443 24.42 -16.22 -1.84
CA ILE A 443 25.38 -17.24 -1.41
C ILE A 443 25.26 -17.51 0.09
N LEU A 444 25.12 -16.46 0.91
CA LEU A 444 25.17 -16.58 2.37
C LEU A 444 24.08 -17.48 2.94
N GLY A 445 22.82 -17.33 2.50
CA GLY A 445 21.68 -18.09 3.03
C GLY A 445 21.83 -19.61 2.81
N PRO A 446 21.99 -20.08 1.57
CA PRO A 446 22.20 -21.50 1.25
C PRO A 446 23.46 -22.08 1.88
N THR A 447 24.54 -21.29 2.01
CA THR A 447 25.78 -21.75 2.63
C THR A 447 25.58 -22.05 4.13
N LEU A 448 24.95 -21.13 4.88
CA LEU A 448 24.66 -21.34 6.31
C LEU A 448 23.73 -22.54 6.54
N PHE A 449 22.72 -22.66 5.67
CA PHE A 449 21.81 -23.81 5.68
C PHE A 449 22.55 -25.12 5.43
N LEU A 450 23.38 -25.18 4.37
CA LEU A 450 24.08 -26.41 3.99
C LEU A 450 25.16 -26.80 5.00
N VAL A 451 25.94 -25.85 5.54
CA VAL A 451 26.97 -26.16 6.54
C VAL A 451 26.39 -26.87 7.76
N SER A 452 25.23 -26.40 8.25
CA SER A 452 24.54 -27.05 9.37
C SER A 452 23.94 -28.40 8.99
N ALA A 453 23.18 -28.47 7.88
CA ALA A 453 22.49 -29.68 7.50
C ALA A 453 23.43 -30.80 6.99
N TYR A 454 24.44 -30.47 6.18
CA TYR A 454 25.37 -31.43 5.57
C TYR A 454 26.21 -32.18 6.60
N TYR A 455 26.70 -31.44 7.61
CA TYR A 455 27.49 -32.01 8.69
C TYR A 455 26.66 -32.96 9.56
N MET A 456 25.48 -32.54 10.00
CA MET A 456 24.65 -33.32 10.92
C MET A 456 24.02 -34.56 10.25
N THR A 457 23.72 -34.47 8.95
CA THR A 457 23.22 -35.61 8.17
C THR A 457 24.30 -36.61 7.80
N SER A 458 25.58 -36.32 8.12
CA SER A 458 26.73 -37.18 7.81
C SER A 458 26.82 -37.52 6.32
N GLN A 459 26.60 -36.54 5.44
CA GLN A 459 26.91 -36.67 4.02
C GLN A 459 28.42 -36.95 3.84
N PRO A 460 28.84 -37.53 2.70
CA PRO A 460 30.25 -37.85 2.47
C PRO A 460 31.13 -36.58 2.51
N MET A 461 32.12 -36.53 3.41
CA MET A 461 32.99 -35.36 3.62
C MET A 461 34.06 -35.17 2.52
N GLU A 462 33.75 -35.59 1.29
CA GLU A 462 34.59 -35.39 0.12
C GLU A 462 34.39 -33.97 -0.43
N PRO A 463 35.47 -33.19 -0.63
CA PRO A 463 35.35 -31.78 -1.04
C PRO A 463 34.66 -31.63 -2.39
N GLU A 464 34.88 -32.58 -3.32
CA GLU A 464 34.24 -32.58 -4.63
C GLU A 464 32.71 -32.69 -4.53
N ARG A 465 32.20 -33.63 -3.72
CA ARG A 465 30.76 -33.84 -3.52
C ARG A 465 30.09 -32.67 -2.81
N LEU A 466 30.77 -32.12 -1.81
CA LEU A 466 30.30 -30.93 -1.10
C LEU A 466 30.17 -29.73 -2.04
N VAL A 467 31.18 -29.46 -2.87
CA VAL A 467 31.18 -28.35 -3.83
C VAL A 467 30.09 -28.53 -4.89
N MET A 468 29.89 -29.75 -5.38
CA MET A 468 28.83 -30.06 -6.35
C MET A 468 27.43 -29.79 -5.79
N LEU A 469 27.12 -30.27 -4.58
CA LEU A 469 25.82 -30.02 -3.94
C LEU A 469 25.64 -28.54 -3.59
N TRP A 470 26.67 -27.90 -3.04
CA TRP A 470 26.67 -26.47 -2.73
C TRP A 470 26.40 -25.60 -3.97
N GLY A 471 27.04 -25.94 -5.10
CA GLY A 471 26.83 -25.27 -6.38
C GLY A 471 25.38 -25.36 -6.85
N ILE A 472 24.76 -26.53 -6.77
CA ILE A 472 23.35 -26.69 -7.14
C ILE A 472 22.41 -25.91 -6.23
N CYS A 473 22.64 -25.94 -4.90
CA CYS A 473 21.86 -25.16 -3.95
C CYS A 473 21.90 -23.66 -4.24
N ILE A 474 23.07 -23.13 -4.66
CA ILE A 474 23.22 -21.73 -5.07
C ILE A 474 22.49 -21.46 -6.38
N LEU A 475 22.65 -22.32 -7.40
CA LEU A 475 21.99 -22.15 -8.70
C LEU A 475 20.46 -22.15 -8.56
N LEU A 476 19.90 -23.07 -7.77
CA LEU A 476 18.47 -23.09 -7.50
C LEU A 476 18.01 -21.85 -6.72
N SER A 477 18.79 -21.41 -5.73
CA SER A 477 18.49 -20.19 -4.99
C SER A 477 18.50 -18.96 -5.91
N TRP A 478 19.33 -18.96 -6.96
CA TRP A 478 19.38 -17.88 -7.93
C TRP A 478 18.11 -17.84 -8.78
N ILE A 479 17.67 -18.99 -9.27
CA ILE A 479 16.39 -19.15 -9.97
C ILE A 479 15.23 -18.68 -9.07
N ALA A 480 15.24 -19.06 -7.79
CA ALA A 480 14.22 -18.64 -6.83
C ALA A 480 14.17 -17.11 -6.64
N GLN A 481 15.32 -16.44 -6.58
CA GLN A 481 15.36 -14.99 -6.48
C GLN A 481 14.82 -14.31 -7.75
N LEU A 482 15.21 -14.79 -8.93
CA LEU A 482 14.77 -14.23 -10.21
C LEU A 482 13.27 -14.40 -10.43
N THR A 483 12.69 -15.55 -10.04
CA THR A 483 11.24 -15.77 -10.11
C THR A 483 10.47 -14.81 -9.18
N GLY A 484 10.99 -14.54 -7.98
CA GLY A 484 10.44 -13.53 -7.06
C GLY A 484 10.48 -12.11 -7.62
N LEU A 485 11.63 -11.69 -8.18
CA LEU A 485 11.79 -10.38 -8.83
C LEU A 485 10.90 -10.24 -10.08
N LEU A 486 10.77 -11.30 -10.87
CA LEU A 486 9.90 -11.32 -12.05
C LEU A 486 8.43 -11.16 -11.65
N ALA A 487 7.96 -11.88 -10.63
CA ALA A 487 6.60 -11.75 -10.12
C ALA A 487 6.34 -10.32 -9.59
N GLY A 488 7.25 -9.77 -8.77
CA GLY A 488 7.13 -8.41 -8.21
C GLY A 488 7.18 -7.27 -9.24
N SER A 489 7.84 -7.48 -10.40
CA SER A 489 7.82 -6.49 -11.48
C SER A 489 6.57 -6.55 -12.35
N THR A 490 6.00 -7.73 -12.55
CA THR A 490 4.95 -7.96 -13.55
C THR A 490 3.54 -7.82 -12.97
N LEU A 491 3.31 -8.36 -11.77
CA LEU A 491 2.00 -8.54 -11.16
C LEU A 491 1.77 -7.56 -10.00
N SER A 492 0.52 -7.44 -9.54
CA SER A 492 0.24 -6.75 -8.27
C SER A 492 0.74 -7.59 -7.09
N LEU A 493 0.93 -6.96 -5.93
CA LEU A 493 1.40 -7.64 -4.72
C LEU A 493 0.54 -8.87 -4.37
N GLU A 494 -0.78 -8.67 -4.36
CA GLU A 494 -1.78 -9.72 -4.08
C GLU A 494 -1.69 -10.91 -5.04
N LEU A 495 -1.47 -10.64 -6.32
CA LEU A 495 -1.39 -11.67 -7.35
C LEU A 495 -0.05 -12.42 -7.30
N SER A 496 1.04 -11.70 -7.02
CA SER A 496 2.38 -12.26 -7.03
C SER A 496 2.57 -13.34 -5.96
N VAL A 497 2.05 -13.10 -4.74
CA VAL A 497 2.15 -14.06 -3.62
C VAL A 497 1.39 -15.35 -3.88
N PHE A 498 0.28 -15.28 -4.60
CA PHE A 498 -0.48 -16.46 -5.00
C PHE A 498 0.18 -17.20 -6.17
N CYS A 499 0.65 -16.47 -7.20
CA CYS A 499 1.18 -17.09 -8.41
C CYS A 499 2.51 -17.82 -8.20
N VAL A 500 3.39 -17.34 -7.31
CA VAL A 500 4.72 -17.97 -7.13
C VAL A 500 4.59 -19.42 -6.63
N PRO A 501 3.91 -19.75 -5.51
CA PRO A 501 3.73 -21.14 -5.07
C PRO A 501 2.96 -21.97 -6.10
N CYS A 502 1.92 -21.41 -6.71
CA CYS A 502 1.16 -22.11 -7.76
C CYS A 502 2.00 -22.43 -9.01
N SER A 503 3.03 -21.63 -9.33
CA SER A 503 3.95 -21.91 -10.43
C SER A 503 5.01 -22.96 -10.09
N VAL A 504 5.38 -23.06 -8.81
CA VAL A 504 6.44 -23.95 -8.32
C VAL A 504 5.96 -25.39 -8.20
N ILE A 505 4.75 -25.59 -7.67
CA ILE A 505 4.26 -26.93 -7.38
C ILE A 505 4.20 -27.81 -8.64
N PRO A 506 3.71 -27.34 -9.82
CA PRO A 506 3.83 -28.09 -11.08
C PRO A 506 5.27 -28.44 -11.44
N MET A 507 6.22 -27.54 -11.20
CA MET A 507 7.65 -27.78 -11.48
C MET A 507 8.24 -28.83 -10.54
N LEU A 508 7.73 -28.96 -9.30
CA LEU A 508 8.11 -30.04 -8.39
C LEU A 508 7.65 -31.41 -8.87
N ILE A 509 6.52 -31.51 -9.59
CA ILE A 509 6.02 -32.80 -10.10
C ILE A 509 7.02 -33.40 -11.09
N PHE A 510 7.56 -32.56 -11.98
CA PHE A 510 8.44 -32.98 -13.06
C PHE A 510 9.90 -33.21 -12.61
N CYS A 511 10.19 -33.19 -11.30
CA CYS A 511 11.57 -33.33 -10.82
C CYS A 511 12.10 -34.77 -10.78
N GLY A 512 11.23 -35.78 -10.87
CA GLY A 512 11.60 -37.20 -10.79
C GLY A 512 11.48 -37.83 -9.40
N PHE A 513 11.27 -37.03 -8.34
CA PHE A 513 11.08 -37.54 -6.97
C PHE A 513 9.67 -38.11 -6.74
N PHE A 514 8.62 -37.40 -7.16
CA PHE A 514 7.23 -37.82 -6.95
C PHE A 514 6.70 -38.79 -8.03
N VAL A 515 7.24 -38.71 -9.25
CA VAL A 515 6.82 -39.54 -10.40
C VAL A 515 8.04 -39.96 -11.17
N ARG A 516 8.13 -41.26 -11.49
CA ARG A 516 9.21 -41.81 -12.32
C ARG A 516 9.00 -41.44 -13.78
N PHE A 517 10.09 -41.17 -14.51
CA PHE A 517 9.98 -40.68 -15.90
C PHE A 517 9.31 -41.69 -16.83
N ARG A 518 9.53 -42.99 -16.61
CA ARG A 518 8.90 -44.07 -17.39
C ARG A 518 7.39 -44.22 -17.17
N GLU A 519 6.86 -43.68 -16.07
CA GLU A 519 5.44 -43.81 -15.72
C GLU A 519 4.58 -42.67 -16.29
N MET A 520 5.21 -41.58 -16.75
CA MET A 520 4.50 -40.44 -17.33
C MET A 520 4.04 -40.71 -18.76
N PHE A 521 2.91 -40.10 -19.13
CA PHE A 521 2.44 -40.10 -20.51
C PHE A 521 3.48 -39.46 -21.45
N GLY A 522 3.68 -40.06 -22.62
CA GLY A 522 4.70 -39.62 -23.58
C GLY A 522 4.60 -38.16 -24.00
N PHE A 523 3.39 -37.57 -24.01
CA PHE A 523 3.20 -36.15 -24.33
C PHE A 523 3.64 -35.19 -23.21
N LEU A 524 3.72 -35.66 -21.96
CA LEU A 524 4.18 -34.89 -20.80
C LEU A 524 5.69 -34.92 -20.61
N MET A 525 6.36 -35.93 -21.19
CA MET A 525 7.81 -36.11 -21.12
C MET A 525 8.62 -34.86 -21.54
N PRO A 526 8.28 -34.14 -22.63
CA PRO A 526 8.95 -32.88 -23.00
C PRO A 526 8.93 -31.80 -21.92
N PHE A 527 7.88 -31.72 -21.09
CA PHE A 527 7.79 -30.73 -20.01
C PHE A 527 8.78 -31.00 -18.87
N THR A 528 9.28 -32.23 -18.75
CA THR A 528 10.31 -32.57 -17.75
C THR A 528 11.64 -31.86 -18.03
N TYR A 529 12.00 -31.69 -19.30
CA TYR A 529 13.17 -30.91 -19.72
C TYR A 529 13.00 -29.41 -19.51
N VAL A 530 11.77 -28.93 -19.33
CA VAL A 530 11.47 -27.54 -18.99
C VAL A 530 11.58 -27.32 -17.47
N GLY A 531 11.39 -28.36 -16.65
CA GLY A 531 11.39 -28.23 -15.19
C GLY A 531 12.77 -27.97 -14.58
N TYR A 532 13.02 -26.76 -14.09
CA TYR A 532 14.29 -26.44 -13.40
C TYR A 532 14.51 -27.24 -12.10
N PHE A 533 13.44 -27.69 -11.44
CA PHE A 533 13.55 -28.59 -10.29
C PHE A 533 14.04 -29.99 -10.65
N ARG A 534 13.86 -30.44 -11.91
CA ARG A 534 14.43 -31.70 -12.41
C ARG A 534 15.94 -31.67 -12.34
N TYR A 535 16.55 -30.69 -13.01
CA TYR A 535 17.99 -30.52 -13.03
C TYR A 535 18.57 -30.28 -11.63
N ALA A 536 17.87 -29.56 -10.76
CA ALA A 536 18.31 -29.36 -9.39
C ALA A 536 18.29 -30.67 -8.56
N PHE A 537 17.24 -31.49 -8.71
CA PHE A 537 17.13 -32.75 -7.97
C PHE A 537 18.08 -33.83 -8.53
N GLU A 538 18.07 -34.05 -9.85
CA GLU A 538 18.98 -34.97 -10.54
C GLU A 538 20.44 -34.62 -10.22
N GLY A 539 20.83 -33.35 -10.35
CA GLY A 539 22.19 -32.93 -10.02
C GLY A 539 22.55 -33.11 -8.54
N SER A 540 21.61 -32.91 -7.61
CA SER A 540 21.86 -33.13 -6.17
C SER A 540 22.10 -34.62 -5.88
N MET A 541 21.36 -35.49 -6.56
CA MET A 541 21.54 -36.94 -6.49
C MET A 541 22.88 -37.36 -7.10
N GLN A 542 23.24 -36.82 -8.27
CA GLN A 542 24.55 -37.08 -8.91
C GLN A 542 25.72 -36.58 -8.03
N ALA A 543 25.57 -35.46 -7.33
CA ALA A 543 26.60 -34.95 -6.42
C ALA A 543 26.90 -35.92 -5.26
N ILE A 544 25.86 -36.52 -4.66
CA ILE A 544 26.01 -37.39 -3.48
C ILE A 544 26.25 -38.85 -3.83
N TYR A 545 25.67 -39.33 -4.93
CA TYR A 545 25.65 -40.75 -5.31
C TYR A 545 26.41 -41.06 -6.60
N GLY A 546 26.63 -40.07 -7.47
CA GLY A 546 27.38 -40.26 -8.72
C GLY A 546 28.90 -40.38 -8.52
N PHE A 547 29.64 -40.37 -9.63
CA PHE A 547 31.12 -40.37 -9.65
C PHE A 547 31.75 -41.51 -8.84
N GLY A 548 31.26 -42.74 -9.03
CA GLY A 548 31.92 -43.95 -8.52
C GLY A 548 32.02 -44.05 -6.99
N ARG A 549 30.99 -43.62 -6.25
CA ARG A 549 30.96 -43.76 -4.77
C ARG A 549 31.07 -45.23 -4.35
N GLU A 550 31.88 -45.50 -3.34
CA GLU A 550 32.00 -46.83 -2.74
C GLU A 550 30.66 -47.34 -2.18
N ASN A 551 30.53 -48.66 -2.04
CA ASN A 551 29.31 -49.29 -1.54
C ASN A 551 29.00 -48.81 -0.11
N ILE A 552 27.75 -48.43 0.12
CA ILE A 552 27.31 -47.88 1.40
C ILE A 552 27.15 -49.03 2.41
N PRO A 553 27.74 -48.93 3.63
CA PRO A 553 27.62 -49.97 4.64
C PRO A 553 26.18 -50.09 5.17
N CYS A 554 25.76 -51.32 5.50
CA CYS A 554 24.45 -51.62 6.07
C CYS A 554 24.53 -52.89 6.94
N GLU A 555 23.84 -52.92 8.08
CA GLU A 555 23.87 -54.05 9.05
C GLU A 555 23.11 -55.30 8.56
N LYS A 556 22.13 -55.13 7.67
CA LYS A 556 21.34 -56.21 7.04
C LYS A 556 21.56 -56.20 5.52
N PHE A 557 21.12 -57.24 4.80
CA PHE A 557 21.17 -57.20 3.34
C PHE A 557 20.38 -55.99 2.80
N CYS A 558 21.08 -55.07 2.15
CA CYS A 558 20.53 -53.83 1.61
C CYS A 558 20.66 -53.83 0.09
N TYR A 559 19.54 -53.88 -0.63
CA TYR A 559 19.51 -53.86 -2.11
C TYR A 559 20.20 -52.60 -2.70
N PHE A 560 20.02 -51.45 -2.04
CA PHE A 560 20.59 -50.16 -2.42
C PHE A 560 22.00 -49.88 -1.86
N SER A 561 22.70 -50.91 -1.35
CA SER A 561 24.12 -50.76 -0.97
C SER A 561 25.00 -50.41 -2.19
N LYS A 562 24.64 -50.90 -3.39
CA LYS A 562 25.22 -50.47 -4.66
C LYS A 562 24.52 -49.21 -5.17
N VAL A 563 25.27 -48.13 -5.26
CA VAL A 563 24.75 -46.80 -5.58
C VAL A 563 24.24 -46.67 -7.02
N SER A 564 24.87 -47.34 -7.98
CA SER A 564 24.45 -47.34 -9.39
C SER A 564 23.01 -47.86 -9.56
N LYS A 565 22.65 -48.91 -8.82
CA LYS A 565 21.28 -49.45 -8.80
C LYS A 565 20.26 -48.50 -8.17
N PHE A 566 20.71 -47.65 -7.25
CA PHE A 566 19.83 -46.65 -6.64
C PHE A 566 19.54 -45.50 -7.62
N LEU A 567 20.55 -44.99 -8.34
CA LEU A 567 20.34 -43.99 -9.39
C LEU A 567 19.46 -44.54 -10.52
N GLU A 568 19.67 -45.79 -10.93
CA GLU A 568 18.82 -46.47 -11.92
C GLU A 568 17.35 -46.55 -11.45
N SER A 569 17.10 -46.72 -10.14
CA SER A 569 15.73 -46.76 -9.61
C SER A 569 14.95 -45.45 -9.72
N PHE A 570 15.66 -44.32 -9.86
CA PHE A 570 15.10 -42.99 -10.11
C PHE A 570 15.11 -42.60 -11.60
N ASP A 571 15.37 -43.54 -12.52
CA ASP A 571 15.53 -43.28 -13.95
C ASP A 571 16.66 -42.28 -14.29
N MET A 572 17.72 -42.26 -13.47
CA MET A 572 18.89 -41.38 -13.65
C MET A 572 20.09 -42.17 -14.19
N GLU A 573 20.74 -41.65 -15.23
CA GLU A 573 22.02 -42.19 -15.72
C GLU A 573 23.18 -41.56 -14.95
N GLU A 574 24.26 -42.30 -14.73
CA GLU A 574 25.44 -41.76 -14.06
C GLU A 574 26.17 -40.68 -14.89
N ASN A 575 26.85 -39.76 -14.21
CA ASN A 575 27.75 -38.75 -14.78
C ASN A 575 27.08 -37.67 -15.64
N ARG A 576 25.78 -37.38 -15.43
CA ARG A 576 25.05 -36.29 -16.10
C ARG A 576 25.08 -34.92 -15.42
N PHE A 577 25.83 -34.77 -14.32
CA PHE A 577 25.91 -33.54 -13.53
C PHE A 577 26.19 -32.26 -14.35
N THR A 578 27.04 -32.34 -15.37
CA THR A 578 27.35 -31.19 -16.23
C THR A 578 26.15 -30.71 -17.04
N VAL A 579 25.29 -31.63 -17.48
CA VAL A 579 24.04 -31.32 -18.20
C VAL A 579 23.07 -30.61 -17.25
N ASP A 580 22.98 -31.07 -16.00
CA ASP A 580 22.13 -30.45 -14.98
C ASP A 580 22.54 -29.01 -14.68
N VAL A 581 23.84 -28.77 -14.48
CA VAL A 581 24.38 -27.42 -14.27
C VAL A 581 24.12 -26.53 -15.48
N CYS A 582 24.35 -27.02 -16.70
CA CYS A 582 24.05 -26.28 -17.93
C CYS A 582 22.55 -25.96 -18.07
N GLY A 583 21.67 -26.89 -17.72
CA GLY A 583 20.21 -26.68 -17.72
C GLY A 583 19.77 -25.59 -16.72
N LEU A 584 20.33 -25.59 -15.50
CA LEU A 584 20.07 -24.55 -14.51
C LEU A 584 20.60 -23.18 -14.96
N LEU A 585 21.81 -23.12 -15.52
CA LEU A 585 22.39 -21.89 -16.06
C LEU A 585 21.57 -21.32 -17.24
N ALA A 586 21.08 -22.19 -18.13
CA ALA A 586 20.19 -21.78 -19.22
C ALA A 586 18.90 -21.13 -18.68
N TRP A 587 18.29 -21.72 -17.65
CA TRP A 587 17.12 -21.15 -16.98
C TRP A 587 17.39 -19.80 -16.32
N ILE A 588 18.55 -19.66 -15.69
CA ILE A 588 18.99 -18.38 -15.13
C ILE A 588 19.02 -17.32 -16.23
N VAL A 589 19.61 -17.61 -17.40
CA VAL A 589 19.63 -16.68 -18.53
C VAL A 589 18.22 -16.33 -19.01
N VAL A 590 17.33 -17.31 -19.17
CA VAL A 590 15.93 -17.10 -19.59
C VAL A 590 15.20 -16.16 -18.62
N LEU A 591 15.33 -16.39 -17.31
CA LEU A 591 14.68 -15.55 -16.29
C LEU A 591 15.27 -14.14 -16.22
N HIS A 592 16.57 -13.97 -16.46
CA HIS A 592 17.20 -12.65 -16.58
C HIS A 592 16.63 -11.87 -17.76
N VAL A 593 16.53 -12.50 -18.94
CA VAL A 593 15.94 -11.88 -20.13
C VAL A 593 14.48 -11.51 -19.88
N ALA A 594 13.71 -12.41 -19.26
CA ALA A 594 12.31 -12.15 -18.90
C ALA A 594 12.17 -10.98 -17.90
N LEU A 595 13.03 -10.89 -16.89
CA LEU A 595 13.03 -9.79 -15.92
C LEU A 595 13.40 -8.45 -16.58
N PHE A 596 14.44 -8.44 -17.42
CA PHE A 596 14.82 -7.24 -18.17
C PHE A 596 13.70 -6.79 -19.11
N ALA A 597 13.09 -7.72 -19.84
CA ALA A 597 11.95 -7.46 -20.71
C ALA A 597 10.75 -6.94 -19.92
N SER A 598 10.42 -7.52 -18.76
CA SER A 598 9.36 -7.05 -17.86
C SER A 598 9.57 -5.59 -17.44
N LEU A 599 10.78 -5.24 -16.97
CA LEU A 599 11.11 -3.87 -16.58
C LEU A 599 11.05 -2.91 -17.78
N ALA A 600 11.61 -3.30 -18.93
CA ALA A 600 11.54 -2.51 -20.16
C ALA A 600 10.09 -2.29 -20.63
N LEU A 601 9.26 -3.33 -20.57
CA LEU A 601 7.84 -3.28 -20.88
C LEU A 601 7.10 -2.41 -19.88
N ARG A 602 7.38 -2.46 -18.57
CA ARG A 602 6.74 -1.59 -17.58
C ARG A 602 7.05 -0.11 -17.84
N LEU A 603 8.23 0.21 -18.35
CA LEU A 603 8.66 1.56 -18.72
C LEU A 603 8.03 2.05 -20.05
N LYS A 604 7.92 1.18 -21.06
CA LYS A 604 7.15 1.47 -22.29
C LYS A 604 5.65 1.57 -22.00
N ARG A 605 5.15 0.66 -21.17
CA ARG A 605 3.77 0.60 -20.69
C ARG A 605 3.45 1.84 -19.89
N ASN A 606 4.30 2.42 -19.05
CA ASN A 606 3.96 3.70 -18.39
C ASN A 606 3.78 4.89 -19.36
N ARG A 607 4.38 4.86 -20.57
CA ARG A 607 4.02 5.80 -21.64
C ARG A 607 2.62 5.54 -22.22
N PHE A 608 2.20 4.27 -22.27
CA PHE A 608 0.91 3.81 -22.83
C PHE A 608 -0.23 3.73 -21.79
N LEU A 609 0.08 3.42 -20.53
CA LEU A 609 -0.82 3.27 -19.40
C LEU A 609 -1.20 4.63 -18.85
N ARG A 610 -0.40 5.70 -18.98
CA ARG A 610 -0.97 7.05 -18.72
C ARG A 610 -2.00 7.46 -19.78
N ALA A 611 -1.94 6.89 -20.98
CA ALA A 611 -3.03 6.99 -21.97
C ALA A 611 -4.20 6.02 -21.70
N ALA A 612 -4.02 4.98 -20.88
CA ALA A 612 -5.03 3.97 -20.55
C ALA A 612 -5.60 4.03 -19.10
N ILE A 613 -4.91 4.67 -18.16
CA ILE A 613 -5.33 4.95 -16.77
C ILE A 613 -6.41 6.05 -16.82
N TRP A 614 -6.34 6.96 -17.79
CA TRP A 614 -7.46 7.83 -18.16
C TRP A 614 -8.61 7.09 -18.86
N ARG A 615 -8.44 5.81 -19.23
CA ARG A 615 -9.50 4.91 -19.74
C ARG A 615 -10.04 3.92 -18.70
N GLY A 616 -9.68 4.03 -17.42
CA GLY A 616 -10.23 3.17 -16.36
C GLY A 616 -10.03 1.66 -16.56
N ARG A 617 -8.99 1.21 -17.30
CA ARG A 617 -8.71 -0.22 -17.48
C ARG A 617 -7.53 -0.67 -16.61
N SER A 618 -7.81 -1.61 -15.72
CA SER A 618 -6.79 -2.29 -14.90
C SER A 618 -5.95 -3.28 -15.74
N PRO A 619 -4.76 -3.71 -15.25
CA PRO A 619 -3.78 -4.49 -16.02
C PRO A 619 -4.20 -5.95 -16.35
N SER A 620 -5.37 -6.41 -15.93
CA SER A 620 -5.82 -7.80 -16.06
C SER A 620 -6.43 -8.15 -17.43
N VAL A 621 -6.45 -7.23 -18.39
CA VAL A 621 -7.24 -7.38 -19.63
C VAL A 621 -6.69 -8.42 -20.61
N VAL A 622 -5.40 -8.76 -20.63
CA VAL A 622 -4.89 -9.75 -21.61
C VAL A 622 -5.40 -11.17 -21.32
N LEU A 623 -5.59 -11.53 -20.04
CA LEU A 623 -6.23 -12.79 -19.66
C LEU A 623 -7.77 -12.65 -19.60
N CYS A 624 -8.28 -11.45 -19.30
CA CYS A 624 -9.71 -11.18 -19.23
C CYS A 624 -10.37 -11.12 -20.63
N SER A 625 -9.67 -10.74 -21.71
CA SER A 625 -10.24 -10.72 -23.06
C SER A 625 -10.70 -12.11 -23.54
N LEU A 626 -10.07 -13.19 -23.06
CA LEU A 626 -10.50 -14.57 -23.36
C LEU A 626 -11.70 -15.02 -22.49
N LEU A 627 -11.85 -14.46 -21.28
CA LEU A 627 -12.92 -14.82 -20.32
C LEU A 627 -14.13 -13.87 -20.37
N TYR A 628 -13.96 -12.63 -20.86
CA TYR A 628 -15.01 -11.63 -21.03
C TYR A 628 -15.99 -12.01 -22.15
N LEU A 629 -15.56 -12.85 -23.10
CA LEU A 629 -16.44 -13.48 -24.09
C LEU A 629 -17.50 -14.38 -23.45
N ILE A 630 -17.18 -15.01 -22.31
CA ILE A 630 -18.11 -15.86 -21.54
C ILE A 630 -18.99 -15.01 -20.60
N ALA A 631 -18.43 -13.95 -19.99
CA ALA A 631 -19.16 -13.07 -19.08
C ALA A 631 -20.11 -12.08 -19.79
N SER A 632 -19.76 -11.62 -21.01
CA SER A 632 -20.54 -10.68 -21.82
C SER A 632 -21.90 -11.24 -22.24
N TRP A 633 -22.09 -12.56 -22.21
CA TRP A 633 -23.36 -13.20 -22.54
C TRP A 633 -24.38 -13.12 -21.40
N LYS A 634 -23.92 -13.07 -20.14
CA LYS A 634 -24.81 -13.01 -18.96
C LYS A 634 -25.29 -11.59 -18.64
N GLN A 635 -24.43 -10.58 -18.84
CA GLN A 635 -24.76 -9.18 -18.54
C GLN A 635 -25.70 -8.54 -19.57
N ARG A 636 -25.72 -9.03 -20.82
CA ARG A 636 -26.68 -8.60 -21.86
C ARG A 636 -28.11 -9.12 -21.66
N LYS A 637 -28.31 -10.19 -20.88
CA LYS A 637 -29.65 -10.77 -20.62
C LYS A 637 -30.39 -10.08 -19.46
N GLU A 638 -29.67 -9.48 -18.52
CA GLU A 638 -30.26 -8.73 -17.40
C GLU A 638 -30.68 -7.30 -17.81
N ALA A 639 -29.91 -6.66 -18.70
CA ALA A 639 -30.18 -5.29 -19.16
C ALA A 639 -31.43 -5.17 -20.04
N THR A 640 -31.84 -6.24 -20.73
CA THR A 640 -33.08 -6.29 -21.52
C THR A 640 -34.32 -6.61 -20.69
N ARG A 641 -34.18 -7.15 -19.48
CA ARG A 641 -35.31 -7.42 -18.57
C ARG A 641 -35.73 -6.19 -17.76
N ILE A 642 -34.84 -5.21 -17.60
CA ILE A 642 -35.07 -3.99 -16.80
C ILE A 642 -35.88 -2.92 -17.56
N LYS A 643 -36.00 -3.02 -18.90
CA LYS A 643 -36.79 -2.06 -19.69
C LYS A 643 -38.32 -2.29 -19.65
N SER A 644 -38.81 -3.36 -19.01
CA SER A 644 -40.25 -3.67 -18.99
C SER A 644 -40.98 -3.43 -17.67
N GLU A 645 -40.31 -2.97 -16.60
CA GLU A 645 -40.93 -2.88 -15.25
C GLU A 645 -40.90 -1.49 -14.59
N SER A 646 -40.60 -0.41 -15.31
CA SER A 646 -40.64 0.95 -14.74
C SER A 646 -41.56 1.89 -15.52
N ASN A 647 -42.88 1.69 -15.40
CA ASN A 647 -43.88 2.68 -15.77
C ASN A 647 -44.85 2.91 -14.60
N HIS A 648 -44.46 3.78 -13.66
CA HIS A 648 -45.40 4.53 -12.83
C HIS A 648 -44.88 5.97 -12.74
N PRO A 649 -45.68 6.99 -13.15
CA PRO A 649 -45.28 8.37 -13.04
C PRO A 649 -45.61 8.89 -11.64
N VAL A 650 -44.64 9.50 -10.97
CA VAL A 650 -44.88 10.37 -9.81
C VAL A 650 -44.63 11.80 -10.28
N ALA A 651 -45.63 12.66 -10.11
CA ALA A 651 -45.62 14.05 -10.56
C ALA A 651 -44.57 14.89 -9.81
N MET A 652 -43.78 15.66 -10.56
CA MET A 652 -42.91 16.73 -10.06
C MET A 652 -43.71 18.04 -10.00
N GLY A 653 -43.82 18.63 -8.82
CA GLY A 653 -44.10 20.05 -8.65
C GLY A 653 -42.78 20.82 -8.63
N THR A 654 -42.73 21.92 -9.37
CA THR A 654 -41.64 22.89 -9.45
C THR A 654 -41.76 23.91 -8.31
N ASP A 655 -40.72 24.04 -7.48
CA ASP A 655 -40.36 25.28 -6.80
C ASP A 655 -38.88 25.20 -6.39
N ASP A 656 -38.07 26.10 -6.96
CA ASP A 656 -36.64 26.25 -6.72
C ASP A 656 -36.39 27.13 -5.49
N GLY A 657 -35.82 26.52 -4.45
CA GLY A 657 -35.24 27.16 -3.26
C GLY A 657 -34.34 26.15 -2.53
N PRO A 658 -33.32 26.58 -1.76
CA PRO A 658 -32.42 25.65 -1.08
C PRO A 658 -33.21 24.91 0.01
N ALA A 659 -33.50 23.63 -0.22
CA ALA A 659 -34.27 22.80 0.70
C ALA A 659 -33.50 22.65 2.02
N GLU A 660 -34.03 23.24 3.09
CA GLU A 660 -33.62 22.96 4.46
C GLU A 660 -34.01 21.51 4.78
N VAL A 661 -33.07 20.57 4.61
CA VAL A 661 -33.32 19.14 4.82
C VAL A 661 -33.43 18.85 6.32
N THR A 662 -34.65 18.96 6.85
CA THR A 662 -34.98 18.56 8.23
C THR A 662 -35.10 17.04 8.30
N ILE A 663 -34.13 16.38 8.95
CA ILE A 663 -34.16 14.94 9.15
C ILE A 663 -35.19 14.63 10.25
N PRO A 664 -36.07 13.62 10.10
CA PRO A 664 -36.90 13.11 11.19
C PRO A 664 -36.09 12.21 12.16
N LEU A 665 -34.86 12.62 12.51
CA LEU A 665 -34.09 12.03 13.59
C LEU A 665 -34.42 12.86 14.84
N MET A 666 -35.31 12.33 15.69
CA MET A 666 -35.71 12.85 17.02
C MET A 666 -34.97 14.12 17.46
N ASP A 667 -35.69 15.23 17.63
CA ASP A 667 -35.19 16.43 18.30
C ASP A 667 -34.40 16.02 19.54
N VAL A 668 -33.09 16.31 19.53
CA VAL A 668 -32.24 16.16 20.71
C VAL A 668 -32.61 17.31 21.64
N SER A 669 -33.77 17.19 22.31
CA SER A 669 -34.40 18.23 23.14
C SER A 669 -33.62 18.58 24.42
N SER A 670 -32.46 17.96 24.65
CA SER A 670 -31.57 18.20 25.78
C SER A 670 -30.22 18.78 25.32
N SER A 671 -29.94 20.04 25.67
CA SER A 671 -28.62 20.64 25.49
C SER A 671 -27.55 19.80 26.22
N THR A 672 -26.58 19.28 25.47
CA THR A 672 -25.45 18.55 26.03
C THR A 672 -24.22 19.45 26.04
N VAL A 673 -23.60 19.64 27.20
CA VAL A 673 -22.36 20.41 27.38
C VAL A 673 -21.25 19.44 27.75
N LEU A 674 -20.16 19.43 26.98
CA LEU A 674 -18.96 18.66 27.28
C LEU A 674 -17.91 19.59 27.89
N ALA A 675 -17.61 19.45 29.18
CA ALA A 675 -16.58 20.21 29.86
C ALA A 675 -15.38 19.32 30.23
N PHE A 676 -14.18 19.89 30.24
CA PHE A 676 -12.97 19.20 30.66
C PHE A 676 -12.09 20.13 31.48
N GLN A 677 -11.47 19.58 32.53
CA GLN A 677 -10.72 20.36 33.52
C GLN A 677 -9.36 19.71 33.82
N ASN A 678 -8.32 20.54 33.81
CA ASN A 678 -6.95 20.23 34.20
C ASN A 678 -6.41 18.96 33.50
N LEU A 679 -6.68 18.82 32.20
CA LEU A 679 -6.23 17.65 31.44
C LEU A 679 -4.72 17.69 31.20
N ASN A 680 -4.03 16.66 31.68
CA ASN A 680 -2.62 16.38 31.41
C ASN A 680 -2.49 15.05 30.67
N TYR A 681 -1.63 15.00 29.65
CA TYR A 681 -1.37 13.77 28.90
C TYR A 681 0.13 13.57 28.66
N SER A 682 0.64 12.40 29.03
CA SER A 682 2.04 12.00 28.84
C SER A 682 2.16 10.66 28.09
N VAL A 683 3.09 10.60 27.14
CA VAL A 683 3.37 9.38 26.36
C VAL A 683 4.44 8.56 27.07
N GLN A 684 4.17 7.26 27.28
CA GLN A 684 5.03 6.30 27.98
C GLN A 684 5.53 6.83 29.34
N GLN A 685 4.80 6.53 30.43
CA GLN A 685 5.11 6.86 31.84
C GLN A 685 6.32 7.81 32.03
N GLY A 686 6.14 9.10 31.69
CA GLY A 686 7.10 10.18 32.00
C GLY A 686 8.02 10.71 30.89
N SER A 687 8.11 10.11 29.70
CA SER A 687 9.14 10.53 28.71
C SER A 687 8.88 11.91 28.05
N LYS A 688 7.61 12.27 27.80
CA LYS A 688 7.22 13.55 27.19
C LYS A 688 5.78 13.93 27.54
N CYS A 689 5.60 15.09 28.15
CA CYS A 689 4.27 15.68 28.40
C CYS A 689 3.78 16.41 27.14
N ILE A 690 2.63 15.99 26.61
CA ILE A 690 2.04 16.54 25.37
C ILE A 690 0.99 17.60 25.69
N LEU A 691 0.12 17.36 26.68
CA LEU A 691 -0.92 18.30 27.11
C LEU A 691 -0.66 18.72 28.55
N GLN A 692 -0.77 20.03 28.81
CA GLN A 692 -0.47 20.65 30.09
C GLN A 692 -1.63 21.56 30.52
N ASP A 693 -2.37 21.11 31.52
CA ASP A 693 -3.39 21.88 32.23
C ASP A 693 -4.47 22.47 31.28
N VAL A 694 -4.98 21.61 30.41
CA VAL A 694 -5.92 22.00 29.35
C VAL A 694 -7.34 21.94 29.88
N SER A 695 -8.07 23.06 29.81
CA SER A 695 -9.44 23.21 30.31
C SER A 695 -10.33 23.94 29.30
N GLY A 696 -11.62 23.58 29.23
CA GLY A 696 -12.57 24.13 28.26
C GLY A 696 -13.93 23.46 28.28
N ALA A 697 -14.87 23.98 27.48
CA ALA A 697 -16.21 23.42 27.31
C ALA A 697 -16.69 23.55 25.85
N PHE A 698 -17.41 22.56 25.36
CA PHE A 698 -18.06 22.52 24.05
C PHE A 698 -19.57 22.39 24.22
N HIS A 699 -20.33 23.17 23.46
CA HIS A 699 -21.78 23.30 23.60
C HIS A 699 -22.52 22.60 22.44
N SER A 700 -23.62 21.95 22.76
CA SER A 700 -24.61 21.47 21.78
C SER A 700 -25.22 22.65 21.00
N GLY A 701 -25.51 22.44 19.71
CA GLY A 701 -26.01 23.50 18.84
C GLY A 701 -24.90 24.30 18.13
N ARG A 702 -23.64 24.13 18.54
CA ARG A 702 -22.49 24.87 18.02
C ARG A 702 -21.45 23.95 17.39
N LEU A 703 -20.86 24.43 16.30
CA LEU A 703 -19.75 23.80 15.62
C LEU A 703 -18.42 24.41 16.13
N ALA A 704 -17.60 23.60 16.78
CA ALA A 704 -16.32 24.04 17.35
C ALA A 704 -15.11 23.56 16.53
N ALA A 705 -14.17 24.46 16.23
CA ALA A 705 -12.90 24.14 15.58
C ALA A 705 -11.75 24.09 16.59
N ILE A 706 -10.96 23.00 16.58
CA ILE A 706 -9.67 22.93 17.27
C ILE A 706 -8.56 23.26 16.27
N ILE A 707 -7.85 24.37 16.52
CA ILE A 707 -6.84 24.93 15.62
C ILE A 707 -5.48 25.05 16.35
N GLY A 708 -4.37 24.95 15.61
CA GLY A 708 -3.02 25.09 16.14
C GLY A 708 -1.97 24.47 15.23
N PRO A 709 -0.66 24.73 15.45
CA PRO A 709 0.39 24.17 14.62
C PRO A 709 0.54 22.66 14.78
N SER A 710 1.23 22.00 13.85
CA SER A 710 1.52 20.57 13.93
C SER A 710 2.31 20.24 15.19
N GLY A 711 1.99 19.13 15.83
CA GLY A 711 2.65 18.72 17.07
C GLY A 711 2.24 19.51 18.32
N ALA A 712 1.27 20.44 18.23
CA ALA A 712 0.73 21.16 19.39
C ALA A 712 -0.09 20.29 20.35
N GLY A 713 -0.46 19.07 19.95
CA GLY A 713 -1.28 18.16 20.75
C GLY A 713 -2.77 18.08 20.36
N LYS A 714 -3.20 18.65 19.21
CA LYS A 714 -4.61 18.67 18.75
C LYS A 714 -5.27 17.30 18.68
N SER A 715 -4.73 16.39 17.87
CA SER A 715 -5.27 15.03 17.75
C SER A 715 -5.10 14.23 19.05
N SER A 716 -4.06 14.53 19.85
CA SER A 716 -3.93 13.94 21.19
C SER A 716 -5.06 14.39 22.12
N LEU A 717 -5.42 15.68 22.11
CA LEU A 717 -6.55 16.22 22.85
C LEU A 717 -7.86 15.58 22.39
N LEU A 718 -8.11 15.50 21.09
CA LEU A 718 -9.29 14.85 20.53
C LEU A 718 -9.38 13.34 20.90
N ASN A 719 -8.25 12.63 20.93
CA ASN A 719 -8.19 11.21 21.32
C ASN A 719 -8.40 10.98 22.83
N VAL A 720 -7.99 11.94 23.66
CA VAL A 720 -8.25 11.93 25.11
C VAL A 720 -9.72 12.25 25.36
N LEU A 721 -10.24 13.31 24.71
CA LEU A 721 -11.64 13.71 24.83
C LEU A 721 -12.59 12.63 24.34
N SER A 722 -12.31 11.95 23.23
CA SER A 722 -13.14 10.84 22.74
C SER A 722 -13.12 9.58 23.63
N GLY A 723 -12.20 9.51 24.61
CA GLY A 723 -12.10 8.39 25.53
C GLY A 723 -11.46 7.13 24.93
N PHE A 724 -10.79 7.20 23.77
CA PHE A 724 -10.03 6.07 23.21
C PHE A 724 -8.66 5.89 23.85
N ASN A 725 -7.97 6.98 24.19
CA ASN A 725 -6.69 6.94 24.89
C ASN A 725 -6.89 7.27 26.37
N VAL A 726 -6.57 6.29 27.22
CA VAL A 726 -6.84 6.36 28.66
C VAL A 726 -5.56 6.19 29.49
N LYS A 727 -4.52 5.60 28.91
CA LYS A 727 -3.22 5.40 29.56
C LYS A 727 -2.46 6.74 29.58
N GLY A 728 -2.05 7.21 30.76
CA GLY A 728 -1.23 8.41 30.91
C GLY A 728 -2.01 9.75 30.90
N VAL A 729 -3.34 9.71 31.08
CA VAL A 729 -4.21 10.89 31.19
C VAL A 729 -4.51 11.19 32.67
N GLN A 730 -4.38 12.45 33.07
CA GLN A 730 -4.86 13.00 34.33
C GLN A 730 -5.85 14.14 34.06
N GLY A 731 -6.77 14.40 34.97
CA GLY A 731 -7.85 15.40 34.82
C GLY A 731 -9.23 14.75 34.68
N THR A 732 -10.27 15.59 34.60
CA THR A 732 -11.67 15.14 34.59
C THR A 732 -12.40 15.60 33.33
N ILE A 733 -13.23 14.71 32.79
CA ILE A 733 -14.16 15.00 31.68
C ILE A 733 -15.57 14.92 32.26
N LEU A 734 -16.35 15.98 32.06
CA LEU A 734 -17.70 16.15 32.58
C LEU A 734 -18.67 16.30 31.42
N VAL A 735 -19.79 15.61 31.46
CA VAL A 735 -20.92 15.80 30.54
C VAL A 735 -22.08 16.35 31.36
N ASN A 736 -22.59 17.53 31.01
CA ASN A 736 -23.62 18.24 31.78
C ASN A 736 -23.24 18.42 33.26
N ASN A 737 -21.97 18.76 33.53
CA ASN A 737 -21.38 18.89 34.88
C ASN A 737 -21.28 17.59 35.70
N GLU A 738 -21.53 16.42 35.11
CA GLU A 738 -21.39 15.14 35.79
C GLU A 738 -20.28 14.28 35.19
N SER A 739 -19.59 13.51 36.04
CA SER A 739 -18.62 12.52 35.58
C SER A 739 -19.34 11.30 35.03
N VAL A 740 -19.14 10.98 33.76
CA VAL A 740 -19.77 9.83 33.09
C VAL A 740 -18.80 8.65 33.04
N ASP A 741 -19.29 7.44 33.33
CA ASP A 741 -18.50 6.23 33.15
C ASP A 741 -18.02 6.08 31.68
N ARG A 742 -16.83 5.53 31.50
CA ARG A 742 -16.14 5.46 30.21
C ARG A 742 -16.95 4.70 29.16
N GLN A 743 -17.64 3.63 29.56
CA GLN A 743 -18.41 2.83 28.63
C GLN A 743 -19.65 3.59 28.13
N ARG A 744 -20.33 4.28 29.05
CA ARG A 744 -21.48 5.14 28.75
C ARG A 744 -21.07 6.33 27.89
N TYR A 745 -19.93 6.95 28.20
CA TYR A 745 -19.38 8.05 27.43
C TYR A 745 -19.13 7.66 25.96
N ARG A 746 -18.52 6.50 25.72
CA ARG A 746 -18.25 6.00 24.36
C ARG A 746 -19.52 5.69 23.54
N GLN A 747 -20.67 5.45 24.18
CA GLN A 747 -21.94 5.25 23.47
C GLN A 747 -22.57 6.58 23.02
N MET A 748 -22.24 7.69 23.69
CA MET A 748 -22.74 9.03 23.36
C MET A 748 -21.87 9.75 22.32
N VAL A 749 -20.62 9.31 22.16
CA VAL A 749 -19.58 9.93 21.34
C VAL A 749 -19.39 9.17 20.04
N ALA A 750 -19.41 9.89 18.92
CA ALA A 750 -18.87 9.42 17.66
C ALA A 750 -17.49 10.01 17.39
N TYR A 751 -16.63 9.23 16.74
CA TYR A 751 -15.29 9.66 16.40
C TYR A 751 -14.90 9.21 15.00
N ASN A 752 -14.46 10.16 14.20
CA ASN A 752 -13.96 9.93 12.87
C ASN A 752 -12.44 10.17 12.86
N PRO A 753 -11.61 9.12 12.66
CA PRO A 753 -10.16 9.27 12.53
C PRO A 753 -9.76 9.93 11.21
N GLN A 754 -8.55 10.50 11.17
CA GLN A 754 -7.96 11.10 9.96
C GLN A 754 -7.90 10.12 8.78
N ASP A 755 -7.47 8.87 9.03
CA ASP A 755 -7.39 7.82 8.00
C ASP A 755 -8.73 7.07 7.86
N VAL A 756 -9.33 7.20 6.67
CA VAL A 756 -10.60 6.53 6.36
C VAL A 756 -10.37 5.05 6.04
N MET A 757 -10.70 4.18 6.99
CA MET A 757 -10.64 2.72 6.83
C MET A 757 -12.00 2.18 6.39
N LEU A 758 -12.16 1.87 5.09
CA LEU A 758 -13.39 1.32 4.52
C LEU A 758 -13.15 -0.05 3.87
N LEU A 759 -14.17 -0.91 3.87
CA LEU A 759 -14.15 -2.18 3.15
C LEU A 759 -14.25 -1.91 1.63
N PRO A 760 -13.25 -2.28 0.82
CA PRO A 760 -13.12 -1.78 -0.56
C PRO A 760 -14.17 -2.31 -1.54
N THR A 761 -14.76 -3.49 -1.28
CA THR A 761 -15.67 -4.20 -2.20
C THR A 761 -17.15 -3.93 -1.96
N ILE A 762 -17.49 -3.22 -0.89
CA ILE A 762 -18.87 -2.91 -0.46
C ILE A 762 -19.30 -1.56 -1.02
N THR A 763 -20.59 -1.41 -1.36
CA THR A 763 -21.12 -0.13 -1.88
C THR A 763 -21.42 0.88 -0.78
N VAL A 764 -21.61 2.15 -1.14
CA VAL A 764 -21.99 3.24 -0.20
C VAL A 764 -23.25 2.87 0.58
N THR A 765 -24.36 2.53 -0.11
CA THR A 765 -25.63 2.18 0.54
C THR A 765 -25.50 0.96 1.45
N GLU A 766 -24.80 -0.09 0.99
CA GLU A 766 -24.60 -1.29 1.81
C GLU A 766 -23.77 -1.00 3.05
N THR A 767 -22.73 -0.17 2.92
CA THR A 767 -21.86 0.22 4.03
C THR A 767 -22.66 0.90 5.13
N LEU A 768 -23.57 1.81 4.77
CA LEU A 768 -24.45 2.50 5.72
C LEU A 768 -25.54 1.59 6.28
N LEU A 769 -26.12 0.70 5.45
CA LEU A 769 -27.09 -0.29 5.92
C LEU A 769 -26.47 -1.26 6.93
N TYR A 770 -25.26 -1.76 6.68
CA TYR A 770 -24.55 -2.62 7.63
C TYR A 770 -24.18 -1.87 8.92
N ALA A 771 -23.81 -0.59 8.83
CA ALA A 771 -23.62 0.23 10.01
C ALA A 771 -24.93 0.40 10.80
N ALA A 772 -26.06 0.63 10.10
CA ALA A 772 -27.39 0.78 10.71
C ALA A 772 -27.86 -0.50 11.38
N ASP A 773 -27.63 -1.64 10.75
CA ASP A 773 -27.97 -2.94 11.30
C ASP A 773 -27.15 -3.29 12.54
N LEU A 774 -25.91 -2.79 12.67
CA LEU A 774 -25.04 -3.04 13.83
C LEU A 774 -25.22 -2.02 14.96
N ARG A 775 -25.51 -0.76 14.64
CA ARG A 775 -25.53 0.34 15.63
C ARG A 775 -26.92 0.72 16.11
N MET A 776 -27.98 0.45 15.35
CA MET A 776 -29.35 0.74 15.79
C MET A 776 -29.95 -0.45 16.56
N PRO A 777 -30.81 -0.21 17.57
CA PRO A 777 -31.51 -1.27 18.28
C PRO A 777 -32.40 -2.10 17.36
N SER A 778 -32.61 -3.38 17.72
CA SER A 778 -33.52 -4.28 16.98
C SER A 778 -34.99 -3.84 16.96
N SER A 779 -35.38 -2.88 17.81
CA SER A 779 -36.73 -2.30 17.84
C SER A 779 -37.04 -1.43 16.61
N VAL A 780 -36.01 -0.92 15.93
CA VAL A 780 -36.19 -0.13 14.70
C VAL A 780 -36.44 -1.05 13.53
N SER A 781 -37.59 -0.89 12.86
CA SER A 781 -37.97 -1.70 11.70
C SER A 781 -36.97 -1.54 10.54
N LYS A 782 -36.82 -2.58 9.73
CA LYS A 782 -35.92 -2.55 8.55
C LYS A 782 -36.30 -1.44 7.55
N PHE A 783 -37.60 -1.15 7.40
CA PHE A 783 -38.07 -0.05 6.55
C PHE A 783 -37.59 1.31 7.06
N GLN A 784 -37.72 1.56 8.38
CA GLN A 784 -37.20 2.78 9.00
C GLN A 784 -35.68 2.89 8.87
N LYS A 785 -34.94 1.79 9.04
CA LYS A 785 -33.48 1.79 8.83
C LYS A 785 -33.10 2.19 7.40
N ILE A 786 -33.78 1.64 6.40
CA ILE A 786 -33.56 2.00 4.99
C ILE A 786 -33.89 3.47 4.74
N LYS A 787 -35.00 3.97 5.32
CA LYS A 787 -35.36 5.39 5.23
C LYS A 787 -34.26 6.28 5.81
N ILE A 788 -33.80 6.01 7.03
CA ILE A 788 -32.71 6.77 7.67
C ILE A 788 -31.43 6.72 6.84
N VAL A 789 -31.09 5.56 6.27
CA VAL A 789 -29.89 5.45 5.41
C VAL A 789 -30.04 6.27 4.13
N ASN A 790 -31.20 6.25 3.49
CA ASN A 790 -31.45 7.08 2.31
C ASN A 790 -31.43 8.58 2.66
N ASP A 791 -32.00 8.97 3.80
CA ASP A 791 -31.96 10.34 4.30
C ASP A 791 -30.50 10.79 4.57
N ILE A 792 -29.65 9.91 5.13
CA ILE A 792 -28.21 10.18 5.32
C ILE A 792 -27.47 10.29 3.97
N ILE A 793 -27.80 9.44 2.99
CA ILE A 793 -27.20 9.50 1.65
C ILE A 793 -27.55 10.83 0.96
N ALA A 794 -28.81 11.25 1.06
CA ALA A 794 -29.29 12.52 0.53
C ALA A 794 -28.61 13.70 1.26
N LEU A 795 -28.58 13.69 2.59
CA LEU A 795 -27.94 14.70 3.42
C LEU A 795 -26.47 14.90 3.04
N LEU A 796 -25.72 13.81 2.82
CA LEU A 796 -24.30 13.88 2.50
C LEU A 796 -24.02 14.04 0.99
N GLY A 797 -25.06 14.23 0.16
CA GLY A 797 -24.90 14.39 -1.29
C GLY A 797 -24.30 13.17 -1.99
N LEU A 798 -24.52 11.95 -1.47
CA LEU A 798 -23.93 10.71 -1.97
C LEU A 798 -24.85 9.94 -2.95
N GLU A 799 -25.96 10.52 -3.39
CA GLU A 799 -26.97 9.85 -4.23
C GLU A 799 -26.39 9.25 -5.51
N LYS A 800 -25.56 10.02 -6.23
CA LYS A 800 -24.93 9.58 -7.50
C LYS A 800 -24.00 8.38 -7.31
N CYS A 801 -23.36 8.27 -6.15
CA CYS A 801 -22.40 7.21 -5.83
C CYS A 801 -22.97 6.12 -4.91
N ALA A 802 -24.27 6.13 -4.61
CA ALA A 802 -24.93 5.22 -3.67
C ALA A 802 -24.65 3.73 -3.97
N LYS A 803 -24.61 3.37 -5.26
CA LYS A 803 -24.33 2.00 -5.75
C LYS A 803 -22.85 1.75 -6.08
N THR A 804 -21.97 2.73 -5.89
CA THR A 804 -20.54 2.64 -6.20
C THR A 804 -19.78 1.96 -5.06
N GLN A 805 -18.79 1.12 -5.39
CA GLN A 805 -17.92 0.46 -4.40
C GLN A 805 -16.93 1.43 -3.76
N ALA A 806 -16.64 1.25 -2.47
CA ALA A 806 -15.73 2.13 -1.72
C ALA A 806 -14.34 2.30 -2.36
N ARG A 807 -13.79 1.27 -3.03
CA ARG A 807 -12.49 1.37 -3.73
C ARG A 807 -12.48 2.37 -4.90
N LEU A 808 -13.63 2.64 -5.51
CA LEU A 808 -13.79 3.52 -6.66
C LEU A 808 -14.17 4.95 -6.28
N LEU A 809 -14.52 5.19 -5.01
CA LEU A 809 -14.87 6.51 -4.51
C LEU A 809 -13.65 7.43 -4.48
N SER A 810 -13.90 8.71 -4.75
CA SER A 810 -12.95 9.80 -4.52
C SER A 810 -12.65 9.96 -3.02
N GLY A 811 -11.59 10.69 -2.68
CA GLY A 811 -11.23 10.98 -1.28
C GLY A 811 -12.38 11.66 -0.51
N GLY A 812 -13.02 12.66 -1.12
CA GLY A 812 -14.14 13.40 -0.52
C GLY A 812 -15.36 12.52 -0.28
N GLU A 813 -15.72 11.70 -1.26
CA GLU A 813 -16.82 10.73 -1.12
C GLU A 813 -16.53 9.69 -0.04
N LYS A 814 -15.28 9.21 0.08
CA LYS A 814 -14.88 8.29 1.16
C LYS A 814 -15.02 8.94 2.54
N LYS A 815 -14.62 10.20 2.68
CA LYS A 815 -14.76 10.94 3.94
C LYS A 815 -16.23 11.15 4.30
N ARG A 816 -17.05 11.60 3.36
CA ARG A 816 -18.50 11.72 3.55
C ARG A 816 -19.13 10.40 3.95
N LEU A 817 -18.79 9.29 3.28
CA LEU A 817 -19.24 7.96 3.67
C LEU A 817 -18.81 7.60 5.11
N SER A 818 -17.57 7.91 5.49
CA SER A 818 -17.10 7.68 6.87
C SER A 818 -17.85 8.51 7.91
N ILE A 819 -18.24 9.75 7.58
CA ILE A 819 -19.10 10.58 8.43
C ILE A 819 -20.50 9.95 8.53
N GLY A 820 -21.04 9.49 7.40
CA GLY A 820 -22.30 8.77 7.33
C GLY A 820 -22.34 7.52 8.21
N GLN A 821 -21.25 6.74 8.26
CA GLN A 821 -21.14 5.58 9.15
C GLN A 821 -21.33 5.94 10.63
N GLU A 822 -20.85 7.12 11.03
CA GLU A 822 -20.96 7.63 12.40
C GLU A 822 -22.33 8.26 12.70
N LEU A 823 -22.99 8.83 11.68
CA LEU A 823 -24.29 9.47 11.80
C LEU A 823 -25.45 8.50 12.04
N VAL A 824 -25.30 7.27 11.59
CA VAL A 824 -26.30 6.21 11.71
C VAL A 824 -26.80 6.00 13.14
N SER A 825 -25.95 6.18 14.16
CA SER A 825 -26.34 6.02 15.57
C SER A 825 -26.96 7.25 16.22
N ASN A 826 -27.13 8.36 15.48
CA ASN A 826 -27.55 9.67 16.00
C ASN A 826 -26.82 10.09 17.30
N PRO A 827 -25.48 10.14 17.30
CA PRO A 827 -24.68 10.47 18.49
C PRO A 827 -24.89 11.94 18.89
N ARG A 828 -24.81 12.23 20.21
CA ARG A 828 -24.97 13.59 20.75
C ARG A 828 -23.69 14.42 20.67
N ILE A 829 -22.54 13.76 20.76
CA ILE A 829 -21.21 14.38 20.69
C ILE A 829 -20.46 13.75 19.53
N MET A 830 -19.87 14.56 18.65
CA MET A 830 -19.16 14.09 17.47
C MET A 830 -17.79 14.74 17.36
N PHE A 831 -16.76 13.91 17.23
CA PHE A 831 -15.38 14.32 17.03
C PHE A 831 -14.90 13.96 15.64
N PHE A 832 -14.36 14.93 14.91
CA PHE A 832 -13.79 14.73 13.59
C PHE A 832 -12.31 15.14 13.60
N ASP A 833 -11.40 14.20 13.33
CA ASP A 833 -9.96 14.47 13.24
C ASP A 833 -9.59 14.78 11.77
N GLU A 834 -9.39 16.06 11.45
CA GLU A 834 -9.02 16.54 10.11
C GLU A 834 -9.94 16.03 8.96
N PRO A 835 -11.26 16.28 9.05
CA PRO A 835 -12.20 15.84 8.01
C PRO A 835 -11.96 16.52 6.65
N THR A 836 -11.21 17.62 6.59
CA THR A 836 -10.88 18.35 5.36
C THR A 836 -9.53 17.96 4.73
N SER A 837 -8.69 17.17 5.41
CA SER A 837 -7.35 16.81 4.90
C SER A 837 -7.37 16.07 3.55
N GLY A 838 -6.55 16.51 2.60
CA GLY A 838 -6.43 15.88 1.27
C GLY A 838 -7.65 16.08 0.35
N LEU A 839 -8.52 17.04 0.66
CA LEU A 839 -9.65 17.43 -0.16
C LEU A 839 -9.43 18.81 -0.79
N ASP A 840 -10.15 19.08 -1.88
CA ASP A 840 -10.26 20.42 -2.44
C ASP A 840 -11.17 21.31 -1.58
N SER A 841 -11.08 22.65 -1.72
CA SER A 841 -11.88 23.60 -0.93
C SER A 841 -13.38 23.36 -1.07
N GLU A 842 -13.87 23.00 -2.25
CA GLU A 842 -15.30 22.81 -2.49
C GLU A 842 -15.81 21.58 -1.73
N SER A 843 -15.14 20.45 -1.89
CA SER A 843 -15.44 19.24 -1.10
C SER A 843 -15.29 19.49 0.41
N SER A 844 -14.32 20.31 0.83
CA SER A 844 -14.10 20.65 2.23
C SER A 844 -15.21 21.52 2.80
N TYR A 845 -15.64 22.54 2.05
CA TYR A 845 -16.75 23.43 2.40
C TYR A 845 -18.04 22.63 2.54
N GLN A 846 -18.35 21.76 1.57
CA GLN A 846 -19.51 20.88 1.64
C GLN A 846 -19.52 20.03 2.92
N ILE A 847 -18.37 19.41 3.26
CA ILE A 847 -18.27 18.60 4.48
C ILE A 847 -18.52 19.44 5.74
N VAL A 848 -17.90 20.62 5.84
CA VAL A 848 -18.06 21.48 7.03
C VAL A 848 -19.46 22.08 7.09
N SER A 849 -20.07 22.41 5.95
CA SER A 849 -21.47 22.79 5.86
C SER A 849 -22.38 21.69 6.42
N TYR A 850 -22.15 20.44 6.04
CA TYR A 850 -22.88 19.31 6.65
C TYR A 850 -22.63 19.23 8.16
N LEU A 851 -21.39 19.38 8.63
CA LEU A 851 -21.10 19.42 10.08
C LEU A 851 -21.83 20.55 10.80
N LYS A 852 -22.00 21.71 10.14
CA LYS A 852 -22.75 22.85 10.67
C LYS A 852 -24.24 22.54 10.76
N ASP A 853 -24.81 21.94 9.73
CA ASP A 853 -26.22 21.52 9.74
C ASP A 853 -26.48 20.48 10.84
N LEU A 854 -25.54 19.56 11.05
CA LEU A 854 -25.60 18.61 12.17
C LEU A 854 -25.52 19.28 13.53
N ALA A 855 -24.71 20.34 13.67
CA ALA A 855 -24.65 21.12 14.89
C ALA A 855 -25.97 21.87 15.15
N ARG A 856 -26.55 22.51 14.12
CA ARG A 856 -27.85 23.20 14.18
C ARG A 856 -28.99 22.30 14.65
N GLN A 857 -28.90 20.99 14.37
CA GLN A 857 -29.83 19.97 14.87
C GLN A 857 -29.66 19.65 16.38
N GLY A 858 -28.88 20.45 17.13
CA GLY A 858 -28.71 20.29 18.58
C GLY A 858 -27.60 19.32 18.98
N ARG A 859 -26.66 18.98 18.09
CA ARG A 859 -25.51 18.12 18.41
C ARG A 859 -24.30 18.96 18.82
N CYS A 860 -23.42 18.39 19.65
CA CYS A 860 -22.12 18.98 19.96
C CYS A 860 -21.10 18.44 18.95
N VAL A 861 -20.67 19.28 18.01
CA VAL A 861 -19.77 18.87 16.92
C VAL A 861 -18.44 19.58 17.08
N VAL A 862 -17.36 18.80 17.20
CA VAL A 862 -16.00 19.29 17.36
C VAL A 862 -15.14 18.73 16.24
N SER A 863 -14.47 19.62 15.50
CA SER A 863 -13.62 19.26 14.38
C SER A 863 -12.21 19.81 14.59
N VAL A 864 -11.19 18.95 14.47
CA VAL A 864 -9.81 19.42 14.32
C VAL A 864 -9.63 19.80 12.87
N VAL A 865 -9.37 21.07 12.59
CA VAL A 865 -9.15 21.54 11.22
C VAL A 865 -7.71 22.00 11.07
N HIS A 866 -7.04 21.42 10.08
CA HIS A 866 -5.73 21.87 9.65
C HIS A 866 -5.93 22.93 8.57
N GLN A 867 -5.76 24.20 8.93
CA GLN A 867 -5.76 25.35 8.00
C GLN A 867 -7.07 25.54 7.22
N PRO A 868 -8.13 26.02 7.87
CA PRO A 868 -9.37 26.33 7.18
C PRO A 868 -9.19 27.55 6.25
N SER A 869 -9.82 27.54 5.06
CA SER A 869 -9.99 28.76 4.24
C SER A 869 -10.90 29.78 4.95
N SER A 870 -10.95 31.02 4.46
CA SER A 870 -11.78 32.08 5.08
C SER A 870 -13.27 31.69 5.16
N ASP A 871 -13.88 31.20 4.08
CA ASP A 871 -15.30 30.76 4.11
C ASP A 871 -15.52 29.59 5.04
N LEU A 872 -14.56 28.65 5.06
CA LEU A 872 -14.67 27.46 5.89
C LEU A 872 -14.54 27.81 7.37
N LEU A 873 -13.74 28.83 7.71
CA LEU A 873 -13.62 29.34 9.07
C LEU A 873 -14.94 29.99 9.54
N GLU A 874 -15.63 30.72 8.66
CA GLU A 874 -16.89 31.41 8.98
C GLU A 874 -18.05 30.45 9.31
N LEU A 875 -17.95 29.19 8.91
CA LEU A 875 -18.92 28.17 9.30
C LEU A 875 -18.81 27.78 10.80
N PHE A 876 -17.66 28.01 11.44
CA PHE A 876 -17.43 27.66 12.85
C PHE A 876 -17.98 28.72 13.81
N ASP A 877 -18.70 28.27 14.85
CA ASP A 877 -19.20 29.15 15.91
C ASP A 877 -18.12 29.45 16.95
N ASP A 878 -17.45 28.39 17.41
CA ASP A 878 -16.47 28.44 18.49
C ASP A 878 -15.09 27.97 18.01
N ILE A 879 -14.02 28.58 18.53
CA ILE A 879 -12.64 28.22 18.21
C ILE A 879 -11.87 27.92 19.49
N TYR A 880 -11.10 26.82 19.46
CA TYR A 880 -10.19 26.41 20.51
C TYR A 880 -8.76 26.31 19.95
N VAL A 881 -7.89 27.24 20.38
CA VAL A 881 -6.51 27.33 19.87
C VAL A 881 -5.56 26.65 20.84
N VAL A 882 -4.82 25.65 20.35
CA VAL A 882 -3.81 24.90 21.13
C VAL A 882 -2.40 25.29 20.67
N ALA A 883 -1.57 25.72 21.62
CA ALA A 883 -0.17 26.07 21.39
C ALA A 883 0.73 25.42 22.44
N ASP A 884 1.66 24.55 22.01
CA ASP A 884 2.59 23.81 22.87
C ASP A 884 1.90 23.04 24.02
N GLY A 885 0.78 22.37 23.72
CA GLY A 885 0.05 21.58 24.72
C GLY A 885 -0.80 22.39 25.70
N GLN A 886 -0.90 23.71 25.51
CA GLN A 886 -1.69 24.62 26.35
C GLN A 886 -2.75 25.35 25.52
N CYS A 887 -3.81 25.80 26.18
CA CYS A 887 -4.85 26.65 25.56
C CYS A 887 -4.33 28.08 25.36
N MET A 888 -4.39 28.59 24.13
CA MET A 888 -4.06 29.97 23.79
C MET A 888 -5.30 30.86 23.66
N TYR A 889 -6.42 30.29 23.20
CA TYR A 889 -7.71 30.98 23.07
C TYR A 889 -8.84 29.96 23.10
N LYS A 890 -9.96 30.31 23.74
CA LYS A 890 -11.22 29.55 23.76
C LYS A 890 -12.39 30.53 23.69
N GLY A 891 -13.29 30.37 22.73
CA GLY A 891 -14.50 31.21 22.63
C GLY A 891 -15.03 31.38 21.19
N PRO A 892 -16.02 32.26 21.00
CA PRO A 892 -16.63 32.52 19.68
C PRO A 892 -15.64 33.10 18.67
N LEU A 893 -15.86 32.86 17.37
CA LEU A 893 -15.02 33.40 16.30
C LEU A 893 -15.05 34.94 16.23
N ASP A 894 -16.20 35.58 16.50
CA ASP A 894 -16.35 37.04 16.38
C ASP A 894 -15.52 37.82 17.42
N MET A 895 -15.29 37.22 18.58
CA MET A 895 -14.50 37.80 19.67
C MET A 895 -12.98 37.63 19.45
N LEU A 896 -12.58 36.80 18.49
CA LEU A 896 -11.17 36.46 18.26
C LEU A 896 -10.33 37.68 17.83
N PRO A 897 -10.73 38.52 16.86
CA PRO A 897 -9.97 39.71 16.49
C PRO A 897 -9.84 40.71 17.64
N ALA A 898 -10.91 40.94 18.41
CA ALA A 898 -10.91 41.86 19.55
C ALA A 898 -9.93 41.40 20.64
N THR A 899 -9.99 40.12 21.02
CA THR A 899 -9.10 39.54 22.05
C THR A 899 -7.63 39.62 21.66
N TYR A 900 -7.31 39.47 20.37
CA TYR A 900 -5.93 39.59 19.87
C TYR A 900 -5.50 41.06 19.79
N ALA A 901 -6.40 41.97 19.40
CA ALA A 901 -6.14 43.40 19.38
C ALA A 901 -5.85 43.97 20.78
N ASP A 902 -6.50 43.47 21.83
CA ASP A 902 -6.26 43.85 23.24
C ASP A 902 -4.81 43.59 23.69
N VAL A 903 -4.16 42.60 23.09
CA VAL A 903 -2.76 42.24 23.37
C VAL A 903 -1.79 42.84 22.33
N GLY A 904 -2.31 43.63 21.39
CA GLY A 904 -1.55 44.31 20.35
C GLY A 904 -1.14 43.42 19.17
N LEU A 905 -1.96 42.42 18.83
CA LEU A 905 -1.80 41.55 17.65
C LEU A 905 -2.90 41.88 16.61
N ILE A 906 -2.53 42.54 15.50
CA ILE A 906 -3.47 42.96 14.45
C ILE A 906 -3.34 42.04 13.23
N CYS A 907 -4.48 41.55 12.72
CA CYS A 907 -4.53 40.73 11.51
C CYS A 907 -4.48 41.62 10.24
N PRO A 908 -3.58 41.34 9.27
CA PRO A 908 -3.54 42.08 8.01
C PRO A 908 -4.80 41.90 7.12
N GLN A 909 -5.09 42.87 6.24
CA GLN A 909 -6.32 42.93 5.44
C GLN A 909 -6.54 41.74 4.48
N TYR A 910 -5.50 41.23 3.82
CA TYR A 910 -5.58 40.07 2.90
C TYR A 910 -5.11 38.76 3.54
N TYR A 911 -5.11 38.70 4.88
CA TYR A 911 -4.77 37.51 5.64
C TYR A 911 -6.02 36.82 6.15
N ASN A 912 -6.05 35.51 5.97
CA ASN A 912 -7.01 34.65 6.65
C ASN A 912 -6.74 34.68 8.17
N ARG A 913 -7.80 34.89 8.96
CA ARG A 913 -7.76 34.93 10.43
C ARG A 913 -7.18 33.64 11.04
N ALA A 914 -7.51 32.48 10.48
CA ALA A 914 -6.99 31.20 10.98
C ALA A 914 -5.48 31.03 10.73
N ASP A 915 -5.00 31.44 9.55
CA ASP A 915 -3.58 31.42 9.22
C ASP A 915 -2.77 32.31 10.17
N PHE A 916 -3.31 33.50 10.47
CA PHE A 916 -2.71 34.42 11.42
C PHE A 916 -2.59 33.78 12.82
N VAL A 917 -3.66 33.17 13.32
CA VAL A 917 -3.68 32.48 14.63
C VAL A 917 -2.70 31.31 14.68
N ILE A 918 -2.65 30.46 13.64
CA ILE A 918 -1.72 29.32 13.58
C ILE A 918 -0.26 29.81 13.56
N LYS A 919 0.02 30.88 12.82
CA LYS A 919 1.34 31.51 12.76
C LYS A 919 1.77 32.04 14.13
N MET A 920 0.86 32.71 14.85
CA MET A 920 1.13 33.20 16.20
C MET A 920 1.32 32.04 17.19
N ALA A 921 0.48 31.00 17.13
CA ALA A 921 0.59 29.82 17.99
C ALA A 921 1.86 28.97 17.75
N SER A 922 2.66 29.28 16.72
CA SER A 922 3.88 28.54 16.37
C SER A 922 5.07 28.91 17.25
N LYS A 923 6.02 27.98 17.40
CA LYS A 923 7.26 28.18 18.18
C LYS A 923 8.18 29.29 17.63
N ASN A 924 8.03 29.66 16.36
CA ASN A 924 8.82 30.71 15.71
C ASN A 924 8.09 32.06 15.72
N CYS A 925 7.23 32.29 16.73
CA CYS A 925 6.47 33.52 16.82
C CYS A 925 7.41 34.74 16.95
N PRO A 926 7.16 35.84 16.20
CA PRO A 926 7.92 37.07 16.34
C PRO A 926 7.78 37.73 17.73
N GLU A 927 6.70 37.46 18.48
CA GLU A 927 6.36 38.15 19.74
C GLU A 927 5.92 37.17 20.86
N PRO A 928 6.85 36.39 21.47
CA PRO A 928 6.51 35.34 22.43
C PRO A 928 5.90 35.86 23.74
N ASP A 929 6.26 37.05 24.19
CA ASP A 929 5.83 37.62 25.47
C ASP A 929 4.32 37.93 25.48
N LYS A 930 3.79 38.38 24.34
CA LYS A 930 2.35 38.64 24.14
C LYS A 930 1.53 37.35 24.23
N ILE A 931 2.07 36.24 23.73
CA ILE A 931 1.40 34.92 23.77
C ILE A 931 1.35 34.37 25.19
N GLN A 932 2.41 34.54 25.97
CA GLN A 932 2.39 34.12 27.37
C GLN A 932 1.31 34.85 28.17
N LYS A 933 1.12 36.15 27.92
CA LYS A 933 0.01 36.94 28.51
C LYS A 933 -1.36 36.37 28.11
N LEU A 934 -1.57 36.06 26.83
CA LEU A 934 -2.80 35.42 26.34
C LEU A 934 -3.07 34.08 27.02
N LYS A 935 -2.05 33.21 27.10
CA LYS A 935 -2.16 31.90 27.76
C LYS A 935 -2.54 32.04 29.23
N LEU A 936 -1.94 33.00 29.94
CA LEU A 936 -2.25 33.26 31.34
C LEU A 936 -3.68 33.76 31.52
N GLN A 937 -4.12 34.72 30.70
CA GLN A 937 -5.50 35.24 30.70
C GLN A 937 -6.52 34.12 30.49
N MET A 938 -6.27 33.21 29.53
CA MET A 938 -7.17 32.09 29.23
C MET A 938 -7.17 30.98 30.28
N LYS A 939 -6.06 30.85 31.03
CA LYS A 939 -5.95 29.94 32.18
C LYS A 939 -6.77 30.44 33.36
N THR A 940 -6.76 31.75 33.63
CA THR A 940 -7.55 32.36 34.71
C THR A 940 -9.02 32.59 34.34
N ALA A 941 -9.36 32.57 33.05
CA ALA A 941 -10.72 32.78 32.59
C ALA A 941 -11.65 31.63 33.05
N PRO A 942 -12.76 31.95 33.77
CA PRO A 942 -13.70 30.94 34.25
C PRO A 942 -14.21 30.11 33.09
N VAL A 943 -14.32 28.79 33.28
CA VAL A 943 -15.01 27.92 32.32
C VAL A 943 -16.49 28.33 32.39
N GLN A 944 -16.97 29.04 31.37
CA GLN A 944 -18.39 29.39 31.25
C GLN A 944 -19.21 28.11 31.09
N ASN A 945 -19.63 27.54 32.20
CA ASN A 945 -20.65 26.49 32.22
C ASN A 945 -21.99 27.19 31.98
N GLY A 946 -22.48 27.18 30.74
CA GLY A 946 -23.72 27.86 30.31
C GLY A 946 -25.03 27.32 30.93
N LEU A 947 -25.03 26.94 32.22
CA LEU A 947 -26.18 26.40 32.95
C LEU A 947 -26.59 27.26 34.16
N ASN A 948 -26.08 28.49 34.31
CA ASN A 948 -26.40 29.35 35.45
C ASN A 948 -27.67 30.23 35.29
N ASP A 949 -28.45 30.11 34.20
CA ASP A 949 -29.61 31.00 33.94
C ASP A 949 -30.99 30.29 33.90
N ARG A 950 -31.17 29.20 34.64
CA ARG A 950 -32.53 28.70 34.97
C ARG A 950 -32.65 28.29 36.44
N SER A 951 -32.50 29.27 37.33
CA SER A 951 -33.15 29.19 38.64
C SER A 951 -34.64 29.52 38.47
N ASN A 952 -35.47 28.60 38.99
CA ASN A 952 -36.87 28.72 39.37
C ASN A 952 -37.97 28.17 38.43
N ASN A 953 -38.68 27.21 39.03
CA ASN A 953 -40.03 26.71 38.75
C ASN A 953 -40.19 25.65 37.67
N GLY A 954 -39.90 24.41 38.06
CA GLY A 954 -40.45 23.20 37.46
C GLY A 954 -40.08 22.01 38.32
N THR A 955 -41.06 21.21 38.72
CA THR A 955 -40.90 19.95 39.45
C THR A 955 -39.76 19.09 38.89
N PRO A 956 -39.07 18.29 39.72
CA PRO A 956 -38.00 17.42 39.25
C PRO A 956 -38.61 16.41 38.26
N LYS A 957 -38.34 16.61 36.96
CA LYS A 957 -38.50 15.54 35.97
C LYS A 957 -37.59 14.39 36.43
N PRO A 958 -38.05 13.13 36.35
CA PRO A 958 -37.27 12.00 36.81
C PRO A 958 -35.89 12.02 36.13
N ASN A 959 -34.85 11.74 36.92
CA ASN A 959 -33.48 11.60 36.46
C ASN A 959 -33.44 10.70 35.20
N MET A 960 -33.24 11.30 34.02
CA MET A 960 -33.03 10.54 32.78
C MET A 960 -31.73 9.71 32.78
N LEU A 961 -30.94 9.84 33.85
CA LEU A 961 -29.74 9.04 34.06
C LEU A 961 -30.05 7.68 34.70
N ASP A 962 -31.18 7.54 35.40
CA ASP A 962 -31.60 6.33 36.14
C ASP A 962 -32.35 5.32 35.26
N GLU A 963 -33.02 5.73 34.17
CA GLU A 963 -33.68 4.79 33.23
C GLU A 963 -32.72 3.96 32.35
N CYS A 964 -31.40 4.16 32.47
CA CYS A 964 -30.39 3.51 31.64
C CYS A 964 -29.49 2.48 32.36
N GLU A 965 -29.77 2.13 33.63
CA GLU A 965 -28.97 1.14 34.36
C GLU A 965 -29.01 -0.29 33.76
N SER A 966 -29.87 -0.55 32.77
CA SER A 966 -30.09 -1.89 32.19
C SER A 966 -29.69 -2.09 30.71
N ARG A 967 -29.01 -1.13 30.07
CA ARG A 967 -28.64 -1.28 28.64
C ARG A 967 -27.37 -2.10 28.44
N SER A 968 -27.45 -3.15 27.63
CA SER A 968 -26.31 -3.98 27.24
C SER A 968 -25.22 -3.15 26.54
N GLN A 969 -23.95 -3.57 26.67
CA GLN A 969 -22.79 -2.91 26.06
C GLN A 969 -22.95 -2.64 24.56
N TYR A 970 -23.65 -3.54 23.86
CA TYR A 970 -23.95 -3.46 22.42
C TYR A 970 -25.46 -3.29 22.19
N PRO A 971 -25.88 -2.55 21.15
CA PRO A 971 -27.29 -2.28 20.87
C PRO A 971 -28.05 -3.48 20.28
N THR A 972 -27.36 -4.41 19.62
CA THR A 972 -27.95 -5.60 19.02
C THR A 972 -27.45 -6.88 19.69
N SER A 973 -28.25 -7.95 19.66
CA SER A 973 -27.87 -9.27 20.16
C SER A 973 -26.65 -9.83 19.42
N GLN A 974 -25.85 -10.67 20.10
CA GLN A 974 -24.66 -11.28 19.50
C GLN A 974 -24.99 -12.13 18.25
N TRP A 975 -26.16 -12.77 18.21
CA TRP A 975 -26.59 -13.54 17.04
C TRP A 975 -26.88 -12.65 15.83
N ASN A 976 -27.56 -11.52 16.03
CA ASN A 976 -27.80 -10.57 14.95
C ASN A 976 -26.49 -9.97 14.45
N GLN A 977 -25.59 -9.57 15.35
CA GLN A 977 -24.24 -9.11 14.99
C GLN A 977 -23.53 -10.16 14.12
N PHE A 978 -23.59 -11.44 14.50
CA PHE A 978 -22.97 -12.53 13.76
C PHE A 978 -23.58 -12.71 12.37
N ALA A 979 -24.90 -12.74 12.25
CA ALA A 979 -25.59 -12.87 10.97
C ALA A 979 -25.27 -11.70 10.02
N ILE A 980 -25.28 -10.47 10.53
CA ILE A 980 -24.97 -9.26 9.77
C ILE A 980 -23.53 -9.27 9.27
N LEU A 981 -22.57 -9.52 10.18
CA LEU A 981 -21.15 -9.56 9.84
C LEU A 981 -20.82 -10.70 8.87
N THR A 982 -21.45 -11.86 9.03
CA THR A 982 -21.25 -13.00 8.12
C THR A 982 -21.73 -12.65 6.71
N ARG A 983 -22.93 -12.06 6.59
CA ARG A 983 -23.46 -11.61 5.29
C ARG A 983 -22.56 -10.54 4.65
N ARG A 984 -22.11 -9.55 5.44
CA ARG A 984 -21.21 -8.48 4.99
C ARG A 984 -19.89 -9.04 4.46
N THR A 985 -19.27 -9.91 5.23
CA THR A 985 -17.97 -10.52 4.91
C THR A 985 -18.07 -11.42 3.70
N PHE A 986 -19.09 -12.30 3.64
CA PHE A 986 -19.33 -13.18 2.51
C PHE A 986 -19.53 -12.40 1.20
N LEU A 987 -20.34 -11.34 1.24
CA LEU A 987 -20.54 -10.45 0.09
C LEU A 987 -19.23 -9.79 -0.36
N GLY A 988 -18.42 -9.34 0.60
CA GLY A 988 -17.10 -8.75 0.35
C GLY A 988 -16.15 -9.72 -0.35
N THR A 989 -16.10 -10.97 0.11
CA THR A 989 -15.27 -12.05 -0.45
C THR A 989 -15.73 -12.44 -1.86
N VAL A 990 -17.04 -12.62 -2.08
CA VAL A 990 -17.60 -12.96 -3.40
C VAL A 990 -17.35 -11.85 -4.43
N ARG A 991 -17.44 -10.58 -4.02
CA ARG A 991 -17.21 -9.43 -4.93
C ARG A 991 -15.75 -9.11 -5.18
N ASN A 992 -14.82 -9.67 -4.41
CA ASN A 992 -13.41 -9.63 -4.75
C ASN A 992 -13.10 -10.60 -5.90
N PHE A 993 -13.60 -10.27 -7.09
CA PHE A 993 -13.57 -11.12 -8.26
C PHE A 993 -12.14 -11.55 -8.62
N THR A 994 -11.18 -10.64 -8.52
CA THR A 994 -9.78 -10.93 -8.87
C THR A 994 -9.24 -12.10 -8.05
N LEU A 995 -9.24 -11.99 -6.71
CA LEU A 995 -8.68 -13.04 -5.86
C LEU A 995 -9.51 -14.32 -5.87
N THR A 996 -10.84 -14.20 -5.81
CA THR A 996 -11.74 -15.36 -5.78
C THR A 996 -11.65 -16.18 -7.06
N VAL A 997 -11.72 -15.54 -8.23
CA VAL A 997 -11.64 -16.26 -9.52
C VAL A 997 -10.28 -16.88 -9.73
N LEU A 998 -9.20 -16.17 -9.37
CA LEU A 998 -7.85 -16.72 -9.48
C LEU A 998 -7.66 -17.94 -8.58
N ARG A 999 -8.25 -17.95 -7.38
CA ARG A 999 -8.22 -19.11 -6.49
C ARG A 999 -8.89 -20.32 -7.15
N PHE A 1000 -10.09 -20.18 -7.71
CA PHE A 1000 -10.76 -21.29 -8.40
C PHE A 1000 -10.04 -21.74 -9.67
N ILE A 1001 -9.62 -20.80 -10.53
CA ILE A 1001 -8.86 -21.12 -11.75
C ILE A 1001 -7.57 -21.85 -11.38
N GLY A 1002 -6.86 -21.43 -10.32
CA GLY A 1002 -5.66 -22.10 -9.83
C GLY A 1002 -5.93 -23.54 -9.39
N HIS A 1003 -7.00 -23.78 -8.63
CA HIS A 1003 -7.38 -25.15 -8.20
C HIS A 1003 -7.78 -26.05 -9.38
N ILE A 1004 -8.49 -25.50 -10.37
CA ILE A 1004 -8.89 -26.24 -11.57
C ILE A 1004 -7.68 -26.57 -12.43
N LEU A 1005 -6.84 -25.58 -12.75
CA LEU A 1005 -5.65 -25.75 -13.59
C LEU A 1005 -4.67 -26.73 -12.95
N PHE A 1006 -4.46 -26.62 -11.64
CA PHE A 1006 -3.61 -27.55 -10.92
C PHE A 1006 -4.21 -28.96 -10.83
N GLY A 1007 -5.52 -29.08 -10.59
CA GLY A 1007 -6.23 -30.35 -10.62
C GLY A 1007 -6.09 -31.07 -11.96
N LEU A 1008 -6.16 -30.33 -13.08
CA LEU A 1008 -5.94 -30.88 -14.42
C LEU A 1008 -4.49 -31.32 -14.64
N ILE A 1009 -3.50 -30.52 -14.21
CA ILE A 1009 -2.07 -30.88 -14.33
C ILE A 1009 -1.78 -32.14 -13.52
N VAL A 1010 -2.18 -32.19 -12.25
CA VAL A 1010 -1.96 -33.38 -11.41
C VAL A 1010 -2.75 -34.57 -11.94
N GLY A 1011 -4.02 -34.39 -12.30
CA GLY A 1011 -4.86 -35.44 -12.84
C GLY A 1011 -4.32 -36.05 -14.13
N THR A 1012 -3.71 -35.26 -15.02
CA THR A 1012 -3.07 -35.77 -16.25
C THR A 1012 -1.76 -36.49 -15.97
N VAL A 1013 -0.94 -36.01 -15.04
CA VAL A 1013 0.32 -36.66 -14.68
C VAL A 1013 0.07 -38.02 -14.03
N TYR A 1014 -0.91 -38.11 -13.12
CA TYR A 1014 -1.19 -39.31 -12.33
C TYR A 1014 -2.36 -40.13 -12.87
N TYR A 1015 -2.62 -40.06 -14.17
CA TYR A 1015 -3.83 -40.61 -14.77
C TYR A 1015 -3.92 -42.14 -14.62
N ASN A 1016 -5.04 -42.63 -14.09
CA ASN A 1016 -5.35 -44.05 -13.81
C ASN A 1016 -4.28 -44.82 -12.99
N ILE A 1017 -3.65 -44.17 -12.01
CA ILE A 1017 -2.67 -44.82 -11.12
C ILE A 1017 -3.31 -45.40 -9.84
N GLY A 1018 -4.50 -44.93 -9.46
CA GLY A 1018 -5.13 -45.22 -8.16
C GLY A 1018 -5.43 -46.71 -7.90
N ASP A 1019 -5.58 -47.53 -8.94
CA ASP A 1019 -5.88 -48.96 -8.84
C ASP A 1019 -4.75 -49.89 -9.34
N ASP A 1020 -3.62 -49.32 -9.76
CA ASP A 1020 -2.47 -50.07 -10.28
C ASP A 1020 -1.49 -50.45 -9.15
N GLY A 1021 -1.41 -51.75 -8.86
CA GLY A 1021 -0.54 -52.34 -7.85
C GLY A 1021 0.95 -52.20 -8.15
N ALA A 1022 1.35 -51.94 -9.40
CA ALA A 1022 2.75 -51.69 -9.77
C ALA A 1022 3.18 -50.24 -9.46
N LYS A 1023 2.22 -49.32 -9.32
CA LYS A 1023 2.47 -47.86 -9.21
C LYS A 1023 2.00 -47.26 -7.87
N VAL A 1024 1.96 -48.07 -6.82
CA VAL A 1024 1.50 -47.65 -5.48
C VAL A 1024 2.31 -46.48 -4.91
N ILE A 1025 3.64 -46.49 -5.05
CA ILE A 1025 4.51 -45.41 -4.55
C ILE A 1025 4.17 -44.07 -5.23
N THR A 1026 3.84 -44.10 -6.51
CA THR A 1026 3.43 -42.94 -7.30
C THR A 1026 2.04 -42.46 -6.87
N ASN A 1027 1.11 -43.34 -6.53
CA ASN A 1027 -0.18 -42.94 -5.95
C ASN A 1027 -0.03 -42.28 -4.57
N ILE A 1028 0.83 -42.80 -3.71
CA ILE A 1028 1.13 -42.21 -2.40
C ILE A 1028 1.77 -40.82 -2.57
N SER A 1029 2.66 -40.67 -3.55
CA SER A 1029 3.27 -39.40 -3.92
C SER A 1029 2.23 -38.37 -4.39
N PHE A 1030 1.21 -38.80 -5.15
CA PHE A 1030 0.06 -37.98 -5.48
C PHE A 1030 -0.68 -37.47 -4.24
N ILE A 1031 -0.97 -38.35 -3.26
CA ILE A 1031 -1.67 -37.97 -2.03
C ILE A 1031 -0.93 -36.86 -1.29
N MET A 1032 0.39 -37.01 -1.10
CA MET A 1032 1.20 -35.99 -0.42
C MET A 1032 1.25 -34.68 -1.22
N LEU A 1033 1.50 -34.74 -2.53
CA LEU A 1033 1.53 -33.55 -3.38
C LEU A 1033 0.19 -32.79 -3.39
N ALA A 1034 -0.94 -33.51 -3.41
CA ALA A 1034 -2.28 -32.93 -3.34
C ALA A 1034 -2.50 -32.17 -2.01
N LEU A 1035 -2.10 -32.75 -0.88
CA LEU A 1035 -2.18 -32.10 0.43
C LEU A 1035 -1.29 -30.85 0.50
N LEU A 1036 -0.07 -30.91 -0.05
CA LEU A 1036 0.85 -29.77 -0.10
C LEU A 1036 0.25 -28.58 -0.87
N PHE A 1037 -0.35 -28.86 -2.03
CA PHE A 1037 -1.01 -27.84 -2.83
C PHE A 1037 -2.18 -27.18 -2.11
N ILE A 1038 -3.05 -27.98 -1.49
CA ILE A 1038 -4.22 -27.47 -0.75
C ILE A 1038 -3.76 -26.49 0.34
N VAL A 1039 -2.67 -26.78 1.06
CA VAL A 1039 -2.18 -25.90 2.12
C VAL A 1039 -1.70 -24.55 1.58
N PHE A 1040 -0.82 -24.56 0.57
CA PHE A 1040 -0.28 -23.31 0.03
C PHE A 1040 -1.32 -22.47 -0.69
N ALA A 1041 -2.22 -23.10 -1.45
CA ALA A 1041 -3.25 -22.41 -2.21
C ALA A 1041 -4.27 -21.68 -1.31
N ASN A 1042 -4.52 -22.20 -0.09
CA ASN A 1042 -5.51 -21.64 0.83
C ASN A 1042 -4.92 -20.69 1.89
N SER A 1043 -3.67 -20.88 2.30
CA SER A 1043 -3.01 -20.01 3.30
C SER A 1043 -2.54 -18.67 2.72
N MET A 1044 -1.93 -18.67 1.53
CA MET A 1044 -1.22 -17.51 0.98
C MET A 1044 -2.11 -16.27 0.68
N PRO A 1045 -3.29 -16.40 0.04
CA PRO A 1045 -4.14 -15.23 -0.24
C PRO A 1045 -4.63 -14.53 1.03
N VAL A 1046 -4.88 -15.31 2.08
CA VAL A 1046 -5.45 -14.87 3.35
C VAL A 1046 -4.47 -14.03 4.15
N VAL A 1047 -3.19 -14.39 4.10
CA VAL A 1047 -2.10 -13.69 4.80
C VAL A 1047 -2.00 -12.21 4.42
N LEU A 1048 -2.36 -11.86 3.19
CA LEU A 1048 -2.31 -10.47 2.71
C LEU A 1048 -3.57 -9.66 3.00
N THR A 1049 -4.75 -10.27 2.84
CA THR A 1049 -6.03 -9.55 2.94
C THR A 1049 -6.47 -9.35 4.38
N TYR A 1050 -6.16 -10.29 5.26
CA TYR A 1050 -6.63 -10.27 6.64
C TYR A 1050 -6.10 -9.10 7.48
N PRO A 1051 -4.81 -8.70 7.43
CA PRO A 1051 -4.33 -7.54 8.17
C PRO A 1051 -5.02 -6.22 7.79
N LEU A 1052 -5.43 -6.07 6.52
CA LEU A 1052 -6.17 -4.91 6.03
C LEU A 1052 -7.59 -4.85 6.61
N GLU A 1053 -8.32 -5.98 6.58
CA GLU A 1053 -9.66 -6.06 7.17
C GLU A 1053 -9.64 -5.87 8.69
N MET A 1054 -8.60 -6.37 9.35
CA MET A 1054 -8.41 -6.26 10.79
C MET A 1054 -8.26 -4.79 11.24
N SER A 1055 -7.73 -3.89 10.40
CA SER A 1055 -7.68 -2.45 10.71
C SER A 1055 -9.08 -1.84 10.84
N VAL A 1056 -10.01 -2.21 9.94
CA VAL A 1056 -11.43 -1.82 9.99
C VAL A 1056 -12.10 -2.39 11.24
N PHE A 1057 -11.80 -3.64 11.57
CA PHE A 1057 -12.29 -4.30 12.79
C PHE A 1057 -11.87 -3.55 14.07
N VAL A 1058 -10.59 -3.20 14.22
CA VAL A 1058 -10.09 -2.50 15.42
C VAL A 1058 -10.82 -1.16 15.62
N ARG A 1059 -11.10 -0.45 14.53
CA ARG A 1059 -11.89 0.79 14.56
C ARG A 1059 -13.33 0.53 15.01
N GLU A 1060 -14.03 -0.40 14.35
CA GLU A 1060 -15.44 -0.72 14.66
C GLU A 1060 -15.61 -1.26 16.10
N TYR A 1061 -14.64 -2.03 16.60
CA TYR A 1061 -14.61 -2.50 17.98
C TYR A 1061 -14.46 -1.34 18.98
N LYS A 1062 -13.55 -0.39 18.71
CA LYS A 1062 -13.38 0.80 19.55
C LYS A 1062 -14.68 1.62 19.62
N SER A 1063 -15.42 1.72 18.51
CA SER A 1063 -16.75 2.36 18.45
C SER A 1063 -17.91 1.50 18.98
N ASN A 1064 -17.64 0.43 19.74
CA ASN A 1064 -18.66 -0.45 20.34
C ASN A 1064 -19.70 -1.02 19.35
N CYS A 1065 -19.33 -1.27 18.09
CA CYS A 1065 -20.27 -1.80 17.09
C CYS A 1065 -20.62 -3.28 17.35
N TYR A 1066 -19.64 -4.09 17.75
CA TYR A 1066 -19.82 -5.53 17.98
C TYR A 1066 -18.64 -6.12 18.77
N SER A 1067 -18.82 -7.35 19.27
CA SER A 1067 -17.82 -8.03 20.08
C SER A 1067 -16.72 -8.72 19.25
N VAL A 1068 -15.54 -8.92 19.87
CA VAL A 1068 -14.42 -9.65 19.25
C VAL A 1068 -14.82 -11.08 18.84
N GLY A 1069 -15.59 -11.77 19.69
CA GLY A 1069 -16.01 -13.15 19.44
C GLY A 1069 -16.97 -13.27 18.25
N THR A 1070 -17.88 -12.31 18.11
CA THR A 1070 -18.82 -12.25 16.99
C THR A 1070 -18.09 -12.04 15.66
N TYR A 1071 -17.15 -11.10 15.61
CA TYR A 1071 -16.33 -10.88 14.40
C TYR A 1071 -15.53 -12.11 14.02
N PHE A 1072 -14.83 -12.70 14.99
CA PHE A 1072 -14.05 -13.92 14.79
C PHE A 1072 -14.89 -15.04 14.16
N LEU A 1073 -16.04 -15.37 14.77
CA LEU A 1073 -16.91 -16.43 14.27
C LEU A 1073 -17.47 -16.08 12.87
N SER A 1074 -17.88 -14.83 12.66
CA SER A 1074 -18.42 -14.39 11.38
C SER A 1074 -17.40 -14.50 10.24
N LYS A 1075 -16.13 -14.20 10.51
CA LYS A 1075 -15.06 -14.25 9.51
C LYS A 1075 -14.77 -15.69 9.09
N ILE A 1076 -14.70 -16.61 10.05
CA ILE A 1076 -14.47 -18.04 9.78
C ILE A 1076 -15.61 -18.60 8.93
N VAL A 1077 -16.86 -18.36 9.34
CA VAL A 1077 -18.05 -18.89 8.64
C VAL A 1077 -18.20 -18.28 7.25
N ALA A 1078 -17.90 -16.99 7.07
CA ALA A 1078 -18.04 -16.34 5.77
C ALA A 1078 -17.05 -16.84 4.71
N ASP A 1079 -15.80 -17.14 5.08
CA ASP A 1079 -14.80 -17.56 4.10
C ASP A 1079 -14.75 -19.09 3.89
N PHE A 1080 -15.40 -19.87 4.76
CA PHE A 1080 -15.42 -21.34 4.71
C PHE A 1080 -16.04 -21.92 3.41
N PRO A 1081 -17.18 -21.42 2.88
CA PRO A 1081 -17.75 -21.93 1.62
C PRO A 1081 -16.82 -21.75 0.42
N MET A 1082 -16.09 -20.63 0.38
CA MET A 1082 -15.16 -20.32 -0.70
C MET A 1082 -13.94 -21.25 -0.67
N MET A 1083 -13.52 -21.66 0.54
CA MET A 1083 -12.48 -22.65 0.74
C MET A 1083 -12.92 -24.04 0.33
N ILE A 1084 -14.08 -24.50 0.82
CA ILE A 1084 -14.65 -25.81 0.43
C ILE A 1084 -14.82 -25.89 -1.08
N GLY A 1085 -15.39 -24.85 -1.71
CA GLY A 1085 -15.58 -24.80 -3.15
C GLY A 1085 -14.27 -25.05 -3.92
N GLY A 1086 -13.20 -24.33 -3.59
CA GLY A 1086 -11.90 -24.48 -4.25
C GLY A 1086 -11.30 -25.89 -4.08
N VAL A 1087 -11.31 -26.42 -2.85
CA VAL A 1087 -10.80 -27.77 -2.54
C VAL A 1087 -11.63 -28.85 -3.23
N THR A 1088 -12.94 -28.68 -3.27
CA THR A 1088 -13.87 -29.64 -3.89
C THR A 1088 -13.68 -29.68 -5.41
N CYS A 1089 -13.53 -28.52 -6.07
CA CYS A 1089 -13.21 -28.47 -7.50
C CYS A 1089 -11.90 -29.21 -7.81
N PHE A 1090 -10.85 -28.98 -7.02
CA PHE A 1090 -9.58 -29.70 -7.17
C PHE A 1090 -9.75 -31.21 -6.95
N HIS A 1091 -10.43 -31.60 -5.87
CA HIS A 1091 -10.64 -33.01 -5.51
C HIS A 1091 -11.42 -33.78 -6.58
N ILE A 1092 -12.54 -33.24 -7.07
CA ILE A 1092 -13.35 -33.91 -8.11
C ILE A 1092 -12.50 -34.19 -9.35
N ILE A 1093 -11.74 -33.19 -9.82
CA ILE A 1093 -10.89 -33.37 -11.01
C ILE A 1093 -9.80 -34.41 -10.74
N ALA A 1094 -9.05 -34.25 -9.63
CA ALA A 1094 -7.92 -35.12 -9.33
C ALA A 1094 -8.35 -36.56 -9.01
N TYR A 1095 -9.40 -36.78 -8.21
CA TYR A 1095 -9.84 -38.10 -7.79
C TYR A 1095 -10.28 -38.98 -8.97
N TYR A 1096 -11.11 -38.42 -9.85
CA TYR A 1096 -11.58 -39.16 -11.04
C TYR A 1096 -10.49 -39.35 -12.08
N MET A 1097 -9.65 -38.35 -12.35
CA MET A 1097 -8.57 -38.50 -13.34
C MET A 1097 -7.49 -39.48 -12.89
N THR A 1098 -7.18 -39.51 -11.59
CA THR A 1098 -6.19 -40.47 -11.06
C THR A 1098 -6.71 -41.90 -10.98
N GLY A 1099 -8.00 -42.15 -11.23
CA GLY A 1099 -8.59 -43.48 -11.19
C GLY A 1099 -8.61 -44.08 -9.79
N GLN A 1100 -8.83 -43.26 -8.74
CA GLN A 1100 -9.12 -43.80 -7.41
C GLN A 1100 -10.43 -44.61 -7.45
N ILE A 1101 -10.55 -45.60 -6.57
CA ILE A 1101 -11.76 -46.45 -6.52
C ILE A 1101 -13.00 -45.60 -6.27
N ASN A 1102 -14.01 -45.75 -7.14
CA ASN A 1102 -15.26 -45.01 -7.07
C ASN A 1102 -16.26 -45.65 -6.08
N GLU A 1103 -15.86 -45.77 -4.81
CA GLU A 1103 -16.75 -46.13 -3.70
C GLU A 1103 -17.14 -44.86 -2.93
N PRO A 1104 -18.44 -44.62 -2.67
CA PRO A 1104 -18.90 -43.35 -2.12
C PRO A 1104 -18.31 -43.06 -0.73
N ASP A 1105 -18.16 -44.09 0.11
CA ASP A 1105 -17.61 -43.95 1.46
C ASP A 1105 -16.14 -43.53 1.43
N ARG A 1106 -15.33 -44.15 0.54
CA ARG A 1106 -13.90 -43.83 0.38
C ARG A 1106 -13.70 -42.43 -0.18
N MET A 1107 -14.47 -42.08 -1.20
CA MET A 1107 -14.44 -40.76 -1.80
C MET A 1107 -14.81 -39.69 -0.77
N LEU A 1108 -15.82 -39.92 0.06
CA LEU A 1108 -16.24 -38.99 1.12
C LEU A 1108 -15.16 -38.83 2.20
N MET A 1109 -14.51 -39.93 2.63
CA MET A 1109 -13.39 -39.87 3.58
C MET A 1109 -12.20 -39.11 2.99
N PHE A 1110 -11.83 -39.38 1.73
CA PHE A 1110 -10.74 -38.68 1.05
C PHE A 1110 -11.03 -37.16 0.93
N TRP A 1111 -12.23 -36.80 0.47
CA TRP A 1111 -12.67 -35.40 0.38
C TRP A 1111 -12.71 -34.72 1.75
N GLY A 1112 -13.22 -35.41 2.78
CA GLY A 1112 -13.29 -34.89 4.15
C GLY A 1112 -11.93 -34.52 4.71
N MET A 1113 -10.91 -35.38 4.52
CA MET A 1113 -9.54 -35.10 4.91
C MET A 1113 -8.95 -33.89 4.16
N ALA A 1114 -9.20 -33.80 2.85
CA ALA A 1114 -8.76 -32.67 2.03
C ALA A 1114 -9.41 -31.34 2.48
N VAL A 1115 -10.70 -31.34 2.83
CA VAL A 1115 -11.42 -30.17 3.35
C VAL A 1115 -10.88 -29.75 4.72
N MET A 1116 -10.63 -30.70 5.63
CA MET A 1116 -10.01 -30.40 6.93
C MET A 1116 -8.62 -29.76 6.76
N MET A 1117 -7.84 -30.24 5.79
CA MET A 1117 -6.53 -29.65 5.48
C MET A 1117 -6.64 -28.23 4.92
N GLY A 1118 -7.62 -27.99 4.04
CA GLY A 1118 -7.93 -26.65 3.54
C GLY A 1118 -8.36 -25.69 4.65
N TRP A 1119 -9.16 -26.17 5.61
CA TRP A 1119 -9.59 -25.40 6.77
C TRP A 1119 -8.42 -25.04 7.68
N TYR A 1120 -7.58 -26.01 8.03
CA TYR A 1120 -6.33 -25.77 8.76
C TYR A 1120 -5.49 -24.67 8.10
N ALA A 1121 -5.25 -24.78 6.80
CA ALA A 1121 -4.39 -23.85 6.07
C ALA A 1121 -4.94 -22.41 6.08
N GLN A 1122 -6.25 -22.27 5.97
CA GLN A 1122 -6.92 -20.97 6.04
C GLN A 1122 -6.77 -20.32 7.42
N VAL A 1123 -6.98 -21.08 8.50
CA VAL A 1123 -6.85 -20.59 9.89
C VAL A 1123 -5.41 -20.23 10.19
N TYR A 1124 -4.46 -21.04 9.72
CA TYR A 1124 -3.04 -20.76 9.85
C TYR A 1124 -2.63 -19.46 9.14
N GLY A 1125 -3.19 -19.20 7.95
CA GLY A 1125 -3.03 -17.93 7.23
C GLY A 1125 -3.56 -16.73 8.01
N PHE A 1126 -4.75 -16.85 8.63
CA PHE A 1126 -5.31 -15.80 9.50
C PHE A 1126 -4.41 -15.53 10.72
N LEU A 1127 -3.86 -16.57 11.33
CA LEU A 1127 -2.94 -16.44 12.46
C LEU A 1127 -1.68 -15.68 12.06
N GLY A 1128 -1.08 -16.01 10.92
CA GLY A 1128 0.07 -15.29 10.37
C GLY A 1128 -0.21 -13.78 10.20
N GLY A 1129 -1.33 -13.44 9.54
CA GLY A 1129 -1.72 -12.04 9.34
C GLY A 1129 -2.13 -11.29 10.62
N SER A 1130 -2.53 -12.02 11.67
CA SER A 1130 -2.81 -11.42 12.99
C SER A 1130 -1.52 -11.06 13.73
N LEU A 1131 -0.54 -11.97 13.74
CA LEU A 1131 0.69 -11.85 14.51
C LEU A 1131 1.72 -10.90 13.88
N PHE A 1132 1.83 -10.93 12.55
CA PHE A 1132 2.90 -10.23 11.83
C PHE A 1132 2.35 -9.13 10.92
N PRO A 1133 3.15 -8.07 10.65
CA PRO A 1133 2.78 -7.07 9.67
C PRO A 1133 2.83 -7.65 8.24
N ILE A 1134 2.17 -6.96 7.30
CA ILE A 1134 1.97 -7.44 5.91
C ILE A 1134 3.32 -7.69 5.22
N GLU A 1135 4.34 -6.91 5.52
CA GLU A 1135 5.67 -7.04 4.90
C GLU A 1135 6.40 -8.32 5.29
N VAL A 1136 6.04 -8.93 6.43
CA VAL A 1136 6.75 -10.08 7.01
C VAL A 1136 5.93 -11.37 6.93
N SER A 1137 4.60 -11.27 7.00
CA SER A 1137 3.74 -12.45 7.12
C SER A 1137 3.83 -13.45 5.95
N PRO A 1138 3.89 -13.04 4.66
CA PRO A 1138 4.02 -13.98 3.52
C PRO A 1138 5.34 -14.76 3.50
N PHE A 1139 6.36 -14.29 4.22
CA PHE A 1139 7.64 -14.97 4.35
C PHE A 1139 7.64 -16.02 5.46
N ILE A 1140 7.06 -15.69 6.62
CA ILE A 1140 7.07 -16.59 7.79
C ILE A 1140 6.21 -17.83 7.54
N VAL A 1141 5.03 -17.68 6.94
CA VAL A 1141 4.05 -18.78 6.82
C VAL A 1141 4.58 -19.98 6.00
N PRO A 1142 5.21 -19.83 4.83
CA PRO A 1142 5.84 -20.95 4.13
C PRO A 1142 6.98 -21.60 4.90
N ILE A 1143 7.79 -20.79 5.59
CA ILE A 1143 8.98 -21.26 6.33
C ILE A 1143 8.60 -22.09 7.53
N THR A 1144 7.46 -21.81 8.15
CA THR A 1144 6.96 -22.60 9.28
C THR A 1144 6.19 -23.84 8.81
N LEU A 1145 5.48 -23.76 7.67
CA LEU A 1145 4.72 -24.89 7.12
C LEU A 1145 5.62 -25.96 6.52
N LEU A 1146 6.71 -25.59 5.83
CA LEU A 1146 7.57 -26.54 5.14
C LEU A 1146 8.21 -27.60 6.08
N PRO A 1147 8.79 -27.23 7.23
CA PRO A 1147 9.29 -28.22 8.17
C PRO A 1147 8.20 -29.09 8.80
N ALA A 1148 6.95 -28.62 8.89
CA ALA A 1148 5.85 -29.44 9.38
C ALA A 1148 5.54 -30.61 8.43
N VAL A 1149 5.84 -30.47 7.13
CA VAL A 1149 5.69 -31.54 6.13
C VAL A 1149 6.64 -32.72 6.39
N LEU A 1150 7.82 -32.48 6.99
CA LEU A 1150 8.80 -33.53 7.30
C LEU A 1150 8.20 -34.62 8.18
N PHE A 1151 7.36 -34.22 9.15
CA PHE A 1151 6.75 -35.12 10.11
C PHE A 1151 5.47 -35.78 9.58
N SER A 1152 5.27 -35.87 8.26
CA SER A 1152 4.11 -36.50 7.62
C SER A 1152 4.16 -38.03 7.57
N GLY A 1153 5.33 -38.63 7.73
CA GLY A 1153 5.57 -40.06 7.52
C GLY A 1153 5.90 -40.45 6.08
N PHE A 1154 5.70 -39.56 5.10
CA PHE A 1154 6.05 -39.82 3.70
C PHE A 1154 7.56 -39.67 3.43
N PHE A 1155 8.18 -38.62 3.97
CA PHE A 1155 9.58 -38.30 3.65
C PHE A 1155 10.60 -38.97 4.57
N ILE A 1156 10.22 -39.21 5.82
CA ILE A 1156 10.98 -39.98 6.80
C ILE A 1156 10.01 -40.96 7.46
N ARG A 1157 10.41 -42.23 7.56
CA ARG A 1157 9.61 -43.25 8.23
C ARG A 1157 9.66 -43.05 9.75
N TYR A 1158 8.59 -43.44 10.45
CA TYR A 1158 8.46 -43.18 11.89
C TYR A 1158 9.44 -44.00 12.74
N ASP A 1159 9.82 -45.18 12.28
CA ASP A 1159 10.83 -46.05 12.89
C ASP A 1159 12.25 -45.46 12.76
N GLU A 1160 12.51 -44.70 11.70
CA GLU A 1160 13.80 -44.02 11.48
C GLU A 1160 13.95 -42.71 12.26
N LEU A 1161 12.84 -42.11 12.71
CA LEU A 1161 12.85 -40.84 13.45
C LEU A 1161 13.41 -41.03 14.87
N HIS A 1162 14.35 -40.17 15.26
CA HIS A 1162 14.91 -40.18 16.61
C HIS A 1162 13.84 -40.00 17.69
N ASP A 1163 13.93 -40.73 18.81
CA ASP A 1163 12.89 -40.80 19.85
C ASP A 1163 12.45 -39.43 20.39
N VAL A 1164 13.38 -38.48 20.49
CA VAL A 1164 13.12 -37.08 20.90
C VAL A 1164 12.12 -36.36 20.00
N PHE A 1165 12.06 -36.68 18.70
CA PHE A 1165 11.17 -36.03 17.74
C PHE A 1165 9.86 -36.80 17.50
N LYS A 1166 9.74 -38.05 17.95
CA LYS A 1166 8.50 -38.83 17.86
C LYS A 1166 7.29 -38.06 18.46
N PRO A 1167 7.39 -37.37 19.61
CA PRO A 1167 6.31 -36.54 20.13
C PRO A 1167 5.83 -35.45 19.17
N LEU A 1168 6.72 -34.87 18.37
CA LEU A 1168 6.39 -33.80 17.43
C LEU A 1168 5.51 -34.30 16.27
N THR A 1169 5.58 -35.60 15.95
CA THR A 1169 4.70 -36.21 14.94
C THR A 1169 3.23 -36.17 15.36
N TYR A 1170 2.92 -36.26 16.66
CA TYR A 1170 1.54 -36.14 17.17
C TYR A 1170 0.97 -34.73 17.09
N VAL A 1171 1.81 -33.72 16.87
CA VAL A 1171 1.41 -32.32 16.65
C VAL A 1171 1.35 -31.99 15.15
N SER A 1172 1.92 -32.86 14.30
CA SER A 1172 1.99 -32.64 12.86
C SER A 1172 0.63 -32.86 12.19
N VAL A 1173 0.10 -31.80 11.60
CA VAL A 1173 -1.16 -31.83 10.84
C VAL A 1173 -0.98 -32.67 9.56
N PHE A 1174 0.21 -32.62 8.95
CA PHE A 1174 0.50 -33.37 7.76
C PHE A 1174 0.51 -34.88 8.03
N ARG A 1175 0.87 -35.33 9.23
CA ARG A 1175 0.77 -36.75 9.63
C ARG A 1175 -0.68 -37.21 9.53
N PHE A 1176 -1.57 -36.61 10.31
CA PHE A 1176 -2.96 -37.03 10.36
C PHE A 1176 -3.66 -36.91 8.99
N ALA A 1177 -3.33 -35.86 8.23
CA ALA A 1177 -3.87 -35.70 6.88
C ALA A 1177 -3.39 -36.81 5.93
N PHE A 1178 -2.09 -37.11 5.91
CA PHE A 1178 -1.51 -38.13 5.04
C PHE A 1178 -1.92 -39.55 5.43
N GLU A 1179 -1.91 -39.86 6.73
CA GLU A 1179 -2.36 -41.14 7.31
C GLU A 1179 -3.84 -41.38 7.00
N GLY A 1180 -4.71 -40.41 7.29
CA GLY A 1180 -6.16 -40.54 7.03
C GLY A 1180 -6.52 -40.61 5.54
N THR A 1181 -5.84 -39.83 4.67
CA THR A 1181 -6.07 -39.95 3.22
C THR A 1181 -5.55 -41.28 2.67
N SER A 1182 -4.40 -41.79 3.14
CA SER A 1182 -3.87 -43.11 2.76
C SER A 1182 -4.78 -44.25 3.23
N MET A 1183 -5.33 -44.14 4.44
CA MET A 1183 -6.33 -45.09 4.97
C MET A 1183 -7.63 -45.07 4.16
N SER A 1184 -8.08 -43.90 3.68
CA SER A 1184 -9.25 -43.83 2.78
C SER A 1184 -8.99 -44.54 1.44
N ALA A 1185 -7.76 -44.43 0.91
CA ALA A 1185 -7.37 -45.00 -0.36
C ALA A 1185 -7.10 -46.52 -0.29
N TYR A 1186 -6.47 -47.03 0.77
CA TYR A 1186 -6.01 -48.42 0.86
C TYR A 1186 -6.63 -49.25 2.00
N GLY A 1187 -7.29 -48.63 2.97
CA GLY A 1187 -7.86 -49.29 4.15
C GLY A 1187 -9.21 -49.99 3.92
N PHE A 1188 -9.92 -50.29 5.01
CA PHE A 1188 -11.29 -50.82 5.01
C PHE A 1188 -11.51 -52.05 4.12
N GLY A 1189 -10.58 -53.02 4.14
CA GLY A 1189 -10.74 -54.27 3.38
C GLY A 1189 -10.87 -54.07 1.86
N ARG A 1190 -10.10 -53.14 1.29
CA ARG A 1190 -10.06 -52.89 -0.17
C ARG A 1190 -9.80 -54.18 -0.95
N LYS A 1191 -10.47 -54.34 -2.09
CA LYS A 1191 -10.21 -55.42 -3.06
C LYS A 1191 -8.75 -55.37 -3.56
N ASP A 1192 -8.27 -56.49 -4.09
CA ASP A 1192 -6.93 -56.57 -4.66
C ASP A 1192 -6.76 -55.55 -5.80
N LEU A 1193 -5.59 -54.90 -5.82
CA LEU A 1193 -5.17 -53.95 -6.84
C LEU A 1193 -4.94 -54.67 -8.18
N ASP A 1194 -5.29 -54.02 -9.29
CA ASP A 1194 -4.98 -54.54 -10.62
C ASP A 1194 -3.47 -54.47 -10.87
N CYS A 1195 -2.89 -55.50 -11.46
CA CYS A 1195 -1.45 -55.54 -11.65
C CYS A 1195 -1.07 -56.37 -12.88
N SER A 1196 -0.37 -55.73 -13.81
CA SER A 1196 0.06 -56.33 -15.09
C SER A 1196 1.33 -57.17 -14.96
N GLU A 1197 2.09 -57.04 -13.88
CA GLU A 1197 3.34 -57.77 -13.65
C GLU A 1197 3.08 -59.16 -13.05
N MET A 1198 3.87 -60.15 -13.50
CA MET A 1198 3.78 -61.55 -13.02
C MET A 1198 4.04 -61.68 -11.51
N PHE A 1199 4.88 -60.80 -10.94
CA PHE A 1199 5.14 -60.72 -9.51
C PHE A 1199 4.80 -59.31 -9.01
N CYS A 1200 3.71 -59.19 -8.25
CA CYS A 1200 3.23 -57.91 -7.75
C CYS A 1200 3.12 -57.92 -6.22
N TYR A 1201 4.15 -57.40 -5.56
CA TYR A 1201 4.23 -57.41 -4.10
C TYR A 1201 3.07 -56.63 -3.43
N TYR A 1202 2.66 -55.51 -4.02
CA TYR A 1202 1.61 -54.64 -3.49
C TYR A 1202 0.20 -54.98 -3.98
N ARG A 1203 -0.03 -56.15 -4.58
CA ARG A 1203 -1.37 -56.56 -5.03
C ARG A 1203 -2.42 -56.50 -3.92
N LYS A 1204 -2.03 -56.85 -2.69
CA LYS A 1204 -2.87 -56.72 -1.49
C LYS A 1204 -2.68 -55.34 -0.88
N ALA A 1205 -3.75 -54.54 -0.79
CA ALA A 1205 -3.71 -53.20 -0.19
C ALA A 1205 -3.18 -53.19 1.27
N LYS A 1206 -3.40 -54.28 2.02
CA LYS A 1206 -2.84 -54.45 3.37
C LYS A 1206 -1.31 -54.32 3.41
N LYS A 1207 -0.60 -54.81 2.38
CA LYS A 1207 0.86 -54.69 2.27
C LYS A 1207 1.33 -53.25 2.03
N VAL A 1208 0.48 -52.41 1.43
CA VAL A 1208 0.75 -50.97 1.27
C VAL A 1208 0.71 -50.28 2.63
N LEU A 1209 -0.29 -50.59 3.47
CA LEU A 1209 -0.41 -50.03 4.82
C LEU A 1209 0.69 -50.52 5.76
N GLU A 1210 1.13 -51.77 5.63
CA GLU A 1210 2.29 -52.32 6.36
C GLU A 1210 3.58 -51.59 5.99
N MET A 1211 3.77 -51.23 4.70
CA MET A 1211 4.93 -50.44 4.23
C MET A 1211 4.94 -49.02 4.80
N LEU A 1212 3.76 -48.43 5.00
CA LEU A 1212 3.60 -47.08 5.57
C LEU A 1212 3.59 -47.04 7.10
N ASP A 1213 3.69 -48.19 7.78
CA ASP A 1213 3.52 -48.33 9.24
C ASP A 1213 2.14 -47.86 9.74
N MET A 1214 1.08 -48.18 8.98
CA MET A 1214 -0.31 -47.72 9.19
C MET A 1214 -1.32 -48.87 9.36
N GLU A 1215 -0.87 -50.10 9.64
CA GLU A 1215 -1.76 -51.29 9.69
C GLU A 1215 -2.84 -51.18 10.79
N ASN A 1216 -2.51 -50.57 11.92
CA ASN A 1216 -3.40 -50.40 13.08
C ASN A 1216 -4.01 -48.99 13.18
N SER A 1217 -3.80 -48.16 12.15
CA SER A 1217 -4.27 -46.78 12.15
C SER A 1217 -5.78 -46.69 12.00
N CYS A 1218 -6.39 -45.74 12.71
CA CYS A 1218 -7.83 -45.51 12.66
C CYS A 1218 -8.11 -44.10 12.18
N ILE A 1219 -8.81 -43.98 11.04
CA ILE A 1219 -9.10 -42.68 10.42
C ILE A 1219 -9.83 -41.71 11.36
N TRP A 1220 -10.64 -42.23 12.28
CA TRP A 1220 -11.37 -41.40 13.24
C TRP A 1220 -10.45 -40.76 14.27
N VAL A 1221 -9.33 -41.40 14.60
CA VAL A 1221 -8.27 -40.81 15.43
C VAL A 1221 -7.59 -39.68 14.68
N ASP A 1222 -7.33 -39.85 13.38
CA ASP A 1222 -6.74 -38.80 12.54
C ASP A 1222 -7.67 -37.59 12.41
N VAL A 1223 -8.96 -37.82 12.17
CA VAL A 1223 -9.99 -36.76 12.12
C VAL A 1223 -10.08 -36.04 13.47
N ALA A 1224 -10.06 -36.77 14.59
CA ALA A 1224 -10.09 -36.19 15.92
C ALA A 1224 -8.82 -35.35 16.21
N GLY A 1225 -7.65 -35.86 15.82
CA GLY A 1225 -6.36 -35.17 15.95
C GLY A 1225 -6.31 -33.87 15.14
N LEU A 1226 -6.73 -33.91 13.87
CA LEU A 1226 -6.86 -32.71 13.03
C LEU A 1226 -7.84 -31.70 13.62
N THR A 1227 -9.00 -32.17 14.08
CA THR A 1227 -10.03 -31.32 14.68
C THR A 1227 -9.49 -30.63 15.94
N PHE A 1228 -8.77 -31.36 16.80
CA PHE A 1228 -8.13 -30.80 17.98
C PHE A 1228 -7.12 -29.68 17.64
N ILE A 1229 -6.25 -29.91 16.65
CA ILE A 1229 -5.26 -28.90 16.23
C ILE A 1229 -5.93 -27.68 15.61
N ILE A 1230 -6.96 -27.89 14.77
CA ILE A 1230 -7.75 -26.80 14.19
C ILE A 1230 -8.39 -25.98 15.31
N VAL A 1231 -9.00 -26.60 16.31
CA VAL A 1231 -9.60 -25.91 17.47
C VAL A 1231 -8.54 -25.14 18.27
N ALA A 1232 -7.36 -25.73 18.51
CA ALA A 1232 -6.26 -25.06 19.20
C ALA A 1232 -5.79 -23.79 18.45
N LEU A 1233 -5.68 -23.86 17.13
CA LEU A 1233 -5.35 -22.69 16.30
C LEU A 1233 -6.43 -21.61 16.31
N HIS A 1234 -7.70 -22.01 16.36
CA HIS A 1234 -8.82 -21.07 16.52
C HIS A 1234 -8.74 -20.32 17.85
N ILE A 1235 -8.40 -21.02 18.94
CA ILE A 1235 -8.20 -20.41 20.26
C ILE A 1235 -7.02 -19.42 20.21
N LEU A 1236 -5.89 -19.82 19.62
CA LEU A 1236 -4.72 -18.95 19.47
C LEU A 1236 -5.03 -17.70 18.63
N LEU A 1237 -5.77 -17.85 17.52
CA LEU A 1237 -6.20 -16.73 16.69
C LEU A 1237 -7.10 -15.76 17.46
N TYR A 1238 -8.05 -16.28 18.25
CA TYR A 1238 -8.92 -15.46 19.09
C TYR A 1238 -8.13 -14.71 20.18
N VAL A 1239 -7.16 -15.37 20.83
CA VAL A 1239 -6.26 -14.74 21.81
C VAL A 1239 -5.41 -13.66 21.17
N SER A 1240 -4.83 -13.92 19.99
CA SER A 1240 -4.05 -12.94 19.22
C SER A 1240 -4.88 -11.68 18.92
N LEU A 1241 -6.12 -11.85 18.45
CA LEU A 1241 -7.05 -10.75 18.21
C LEU A 1241 -7.35 -9.95 19.48
N ARG A 1242 -7.60 -10.63 20.61
CA ARG A 1242 -7.82 -9.98 21.91
C ARG A 1242 -6.61 -9.19 22.38
N PHE A 1243 -5.39 -9.69 22.15
CA PHE A 1243 -4.16 -8.98 22.51
C PHE A 1243 -3.97 -7.73 21.65
N LYS A 1244 -4.22 -7.82 20.34
CA LYS A 1244 -4.03 -6.72 19.39
C LYS A 1244 -4.98 -5.54 19.58
N VAL A 1245 -6.12 -5.79 20.23
CA VAL A 1245 -7.14 -4.78 20.54
C VAL A 1245 -6.89 -4.07 21.89
N ARG A 1246 -6.07 -4.64 22.77
CA ARG A 1246 -5.65 -4.06 24.08
C ARG A 1246 -4.48 -3.09 23.92
#